data_AF-A0A0P7BPK5-F1
#
_entry.id   AF-A0A0P7BPK5-F1
#
_cell.length_a   1.000
_cell.length_b   1.000
_cell.length_c   1.000
_cell.angle_alpha   90.00
_cell.angle_beta   90.00
_cell.angle_gamma   90.00
#
_symmetry.space_group_name_H-M   'P 1'
#
loop_
_entity.id
_entity.type
_entity.pdbx_description
1 polymer ?
#
loop_
_entity_poly.entity_id
_entity_poly.type
_entity_poly.pdbx_seq_one_letter_code
_entity_poly.pdbx_strand_id
1 'polypeptide(L)'
;MARTAGWRANWAILAAFTTRVDKEMVLVAQAIMTILFGSCSRNSYVACRPKYLKPSPRDWGLNEIGPLRLDGVATYYKDFDAMDPEEAAILRQKRAISGKTRSLTASRRREDRLRNGGPVRVYVVQQGGRVVRFQITLMTAKDGAHVDITIPLLIGLDYGLQISRTVDIRLELSARNHHAPFAIKAAYNTEARRLGMILSGTRAAGPQKGVKFTHWLQSTRKGTLDKAAKLIQFLRNRYNRCGEAVREETTSKFVVWSGQSFLNTSEPVSEIHQPFPERQAPQVVEVQSIFQRAGDQRFYEILLQMTKALQRLSISRKIRATPSVRSYFKTHTAKAIATTIATAVRPQVTDVLLSTAEFTVSKLLSLGGNIRDESQGVYADIVTNEHPGYFRIYIGAASSAGSQRFAGLRRRIQEHLGFAKSKSGRAQSGIPHCTEMTKPGAHPNFVVLIRFSEVVPIPIVHVAEALMTILFASWDNQTFMDLRPGHLAEHRDWGLNKANPLDFGIVSIYDRDRVKAQLVESARKKAARNKTKSIENARAGHFVRTYPDRMRNNFRFKLCAESIMISATLGGDLGLKGHPAVKVECDIRVQQHPSPYALKASWKSNARRLGICLKGEYSQGPCKGQGFKKWVQCGSHAAVARAERIVGRLEGWYVE
;
A
#
# COMPACT_ATOMS: atom_id res chain seq x y z
N MET A 1 -21.84 26.71 19.35
CA MET A 1 -20.89 27.78 18.97
C MET A 1 -20.56 28.55 20.23
N ALA A 2 -19.28 28.73 20.55
CA ALA A 2 -18.78 29.76 21.45
C ALA A 2 -17.39 30.16 20.93
N ARG A 3 -17.25 31.41 20.48
CA ARG A 3 -15.98 32.01 20.02
C ARG A 3 -15.30 32.59 21.26
N THR A 4 -14.02 32.32 21.47
CA THR A 4 -13.21 33.02 22.46
C THR A 4 -13.18 34.51 22.09
N ALA A 5 -13.64 35.38 22.98
CA ALA A 5 -13.67 36.83 22.72
C ALA A 5 -12.24 37.38 22.55
N GLY A 6 -12.06 38.29 21.59
CA GLY A 6 -10.80 39.03 21.35
C GLY A 6 -9.86 38.48 20.28
N TRP A 7 -10.07 37.25 19.79
CA TRP A 7 -9.19 36.66 18.77
C TRP A 7 -9.73 36.86 17.35
N ARG A 8 -9.01 37.65 16.53
CA ARG A 8 -9.17 37.68 15.08
C ARG A 8 -7.96 36.97 14.46
N ALA A 9 -8.19 35.86 13.77
CA ALA A 9 -7.14 35.20 13.00
C ALA A 9 -6.95 35.97 11.69
N ASN A 10 -5.95 36.86 11.66
CA ASN A 10 -5.53 37.55 10.44
C ASN A 10 -4.46 36.70 9.76
N TRP A 11 -4.67 36.36 8.50
CA TRP A 11 -3.73 35.56 7.71
C TRP A 11 -3.05 36.49 6.72
N ALA A 12 -1.72 36.41 6.63
CA ALA A 12 -0.92 37.13 5.66
C ALA A 12 -0.16 36.13 4.77
N ILE A 13 -0.14 36.38 3.46
CA ILE A 13 0.64 35.59 2.50
C ILE A 13 2.07 36.14 2.50
N LEU A 14 3.01 35.36 3.02
CA LEU A 14 4.43 35.76 3.14
C LEU A 14 5.23 35.53 1.86
N ALA A 15 4.79 34.57 1.04
CA ALA A 15 5.38 34.27 -0.26
C ALA A 15 4.27 33.76 -1.19
N ALA A 16 4.17 34.35 -2.38
CA ALA A 16 3.27 33.91 -3.44
C ALA A 16 4.09 33.69 -4.71
N PHE A 17 3.81 32.60 -5.42
CA PHE A 17 4.44 32.32 -6.70
C PHE A 17 3.48 32.70 -7.82
N THR A 18 3.93 33.55 -8.73
CA THR A 18 3.13 34.02 -9.88
C THR A 18 3.00 32.95 -10.98
N THR A 19 3.83 31.92 -10.91
CA THR A 19 3.81 30.75 -11.79
C THR A 19 3.70 29.46 -10.96
N ARG A 20 3.31 28.36 -11.60
CA ARG A 20 3.29 27.05 -10.93
C ARG A 20 4.72 26.64 -10.60
N VAL A 21 4.98 26.38 -9.33
CA VAL A 21 6.28 25.90 -8.84
C VAL A 21 6.13 24.54 -8.17
N ASP A 22 7.21 23.76 -8.19
CA ASP A 22 7.26 22.46 -7.54
C ASP A 22 7.13 22.60 -6.02
N LYS A 23 6.65 21.53 -5.38
CA LYS A 23 6.43 21.47 -3.92
C LYS A 23 7.71 21.76 -3.14
N GLU A 24 8.84 21.30 -3.67
CA GLU A 24 10.17 21.52 -3.14
C GLU A 24 10.48 23.01 -3.07
N MET A 25 10.09 23.79 -4.09
CA MET A 25 10.26 25.24 -4.11
C MET A 25 9.39 25.93 -3.05
N VAL A 26 8.17 25.43 -2.83
CA VAL A 26 7.30 25.92 -1.74
C VAL A 26 7.90 25.63 -0.37
N LEU A 27 8.50 24.45 -0.18
CA LEU A 27 9.18 24.08 1.07
C LEU A 27 10.47 24.86 1.30
N VAL A 28 11.22 25.15 0.23
CA VAL A 28 12.39 26.03 0.28
C VAL A 28 11.97 27.45 0.64
N ALA A 29 10.92 28.00 0.02
CA ALA A 29 10.40 29.32 0.38
C ALA A 29 9.86 29.35 1.82
N GLN A 30 9.20 28.28 2.27
CA GLN A 30 8.80 28.13 3.66
C GLN A 30 10.02 28.15 4.59
N ALA A 31 11.10 27.42 4.25
CA ALA A 31 12.32 27.39 5.03
C ALA A 31 13.01 28.76 5.11
N ILE A 32 13.08 29.47 3.98
CA ILE A 32 13.62 30.82 3.90
C ILE A 32 12.81 31.77 4.79
N MET A 33 11.48 31.75 4.69
CA MET A 33 10.61 32.57 5.54
C MET A 33 10.75 32.20 7.02
N THR A 34 10.90 30.92 7.35
CA THR A 34 11.19 30.47 8.71
C THR A 34 12.51 31.05 9.27
N ILE A 35 13.56 31.13 8.44
CA ILE A 35 14.85 31.73 8.81
C ILE A 35 14.72 33.23 9.01
N LEU A 36 14.11 33.94 8.05
CA LEU A 36 13.97 35.40 8.08
C LEU A 36 13.18 35.86 9.32
N PHE A 37 12.04 35.22 9.57
CA PHE A 37 11.17 35.51 10.73
C PHE A 37 11.68 34.92 12.05
N GLY A 38 12.78 34.14 12.06
CA GLY A 38 13.37 33.59 13.28
C GLY A 38 12.44 32.64 14.06
N SER A 39 11.53 31.97 13.35
CA SER A 39 10.41 31.23 13.94
C SER A 39 10.72 29.75 14.23
N CYS A 40 11.96 29.30 13.99
CA CYS A 40 12.45 27.96 14.31
C CYS A 40 13.66 28.04 15.25
N SER A 41 13.57 27.36 16.39
CA SER A 41 14.59 27.38 17.46
C SER A 41 15.82 26.48 17.21
N ARG A 42 15.97 25.91 16.01
CA ARG A 42 17.13 25.06 15.69
C ARG A 42 18.36 25.89 15.38
N ASN A 43 19.48 25.54 16.03
CA ASN A 43 20.78 26.20 15.85
C ASN A 43 21.22 26.34 14.39
N SER A 44 20.95 25.33 13.54
CA SER A 44 21.31 25.39 12.11
C SER A 44 20.51 26.45 11.32
N TYR A 45 19.26 26.72 11.69
CA TYR A 45 18.42 27.74 11.05
C TYR A 45 18.72 29.13 11.60
N VAL A 46 19.01 29.20 12.91
CA VAL A 46 19.47 30.43 13.58
C VAL A 46 20.81 30.89 12.98
N ALA A 47 21.72 29.95 12.69
CA ALA A 47 23.02 30.26 12.06
C ALA A 47 22.90 30.81 10.64
N CYS A 48 21.83 30.46 9.90
CA CYS A 48 21.60 30.94 8.54
C CYS A 48 20.90 32.31 8.50
N ARG A 49 20.51 32.87 9.66
CA ARG A 49 19.75 34.12 9.71
C ARG A 49 20.67 35.33 9.56
N PRO A 50 20.35 36.29 8.67
CA PRO A 50 21.10 37.53 8.57
C PRO A 50 21.08 38.30 9.90
N LYS A 51 22.26 38.71 10.38
CA LYS A 51 22.45 39.32 11.72
C LYS A 51 21.72 40.66 11.90
N TYR A 52 21.46 41.39 10.81
CA TYR A 52 20.82 42.71 10.85
C TYR A 52 19.29 42.66 11.07
N LEU A 53 18.65 41.49 10.94
CA LEU A 53 17.22 41.36 11.21
C LEU A 53 16.97 41.26 12.72
N LYS A 54 16.12 42.12 13.30
CA LYS A 54 15.70 41.96 14.70
C LYS A 54 14.94 40.63 14.88
N PRO A 55 15.26 39.80 15.88
CA PRO A 55 14.54 38.55 16.10
C PRO A 55 13.06 38.83 16.39
N SER A 56 12.16 38.05 15.80
CA SER A 56 10.76 38.06 16.22
C SER A 56 10.66 37.69 17.70
N PRO A 57 9.68 38.21 18.45
CA PRO A 57 9.43 37.75 19.81
C PRO A 57 9.34 36.22 19.85
N ARG A 58 9.89 35.57 20.89
CA ARG A 58 9.90 34.09 21.02
C ARG A 58 8.49 33.49 20.95
N ASP A 59 7.49 34.32 21.16
CA ASP A 59 6.07 34.01 21.28
C ASP A 59 5.34 34.10 19.91
N TRP A 60 6.00 34.64 18.88
CA TRP A 60 5.46 34.79 17.52
C TRP A 60 5.78 33.60 16.60
N GLY A 61 6.66 32.68 17.02
CA GLY A 61 7.08 31.53 16.22
C GLY A 61 6.28 30.25 16.48
N LEU A 62 5.18 30.02 15.77
CA LEU A 62 4.53 28.71 15.65
C LEU A 62 4.92 28.04 14.33
N ASN A 63 6.21 27.70 14.15
CA ASN A 63 6.58 26.81 13.05
C ASN A 63 6.68 25.36 13.55
N GLU A 64 5.64 24.58 13.22
CA GLU A 64 5.51 23.14 13.55
C GLU A 64 6.46 22.22 12.76
N ILE A 65 7.26 22.75 11.83
CA ILE A 65 8.06 21.93 10.91
C ILE A 65 9.49 22.47 10.87
N GLY A 66 10.47 21.66 11.26
CA GLY A 66 11.83 21.83 10.77
C GLY A 66 11.80 21.47 9.28
N PRO A 67 11.98 22.41 8.34
CA PRO A 67 11.52 22.26 6.95
C PRO A 67 12.29 21.21 6.14
N LEU A 68 13.34 20.61 6.71
CA LEU A 68 14.14 19.53 6.09
C LEU A 68 14.34 18.33 7.05
N ARG A 69 13.26 17.70 7.53
CA ARG A 69 13.35 16.33 8.08
C ARG A 69 12.80 15.32 7.06
N LEU A 70 13.58 14.28 6.77
CA LEU A 70 13.18 13.09 6.00
C LEU A 70 11.85 12.48 6.49
N ASP A 71 11.54 12.59 7.78
CA ASP A 71 10.30 12.07 8.38
C ASP A 71 9.15 13.10 8.44
N GLY A 72 9.44 14.40 8.28
CA GLY A 72 8.45 15.47 8.25
C GLY A 72 7.62 15.45 6.95
N VAL A 73 8.27 15.08 5.84
CA VAL A 73 7.61 14.90 4.54
C VAL A 73 6.65 13.70 4.55
N ALA A 74 6.88 12.71 5.41
CA ALA A 74 6.05 11.51 5.48
C ALA A 74 4.72 11.71 6.24
N THR A 75 4.56 12.79 7.01
CA THR A 75 3.50 12.85 8.03
C THR A 75 2.66 14.12 8.10
N TYR A 76 2.76 15.01 7.12
CA TYR A 76 1.77 16.07 6.91
C TYR A 76 0.88 15.71 5.72
N TYR A 77 -0.29 15.12 5.98
CA TYR A 77 -1.28 14.80 4.95
C TYR A 77 -2.47 15.76 5.04
N LYS A 78 -2.37 16.92 4.37
CA LYS A 78 -3.53 17.78 4.07
C LYS A 78 -4.41 17.21 2.95
N ASP A 79 -3.88 16.27 2.15
CA ASP A 79 -4.55 15.76 0.94
C ASP A 79 -5.76 14.84 1.22
N PHE A 80 -6.00 14.42 2.47
CA PHE A 80 -7.18 13.63 2.83
C PHE A 80 -8.41 14.49 3.15
N ASP A 81 -8.23 15.77 3.45
CA ASP A 81 -9.35 16.68 3.77
C ASP A 81 -10.05 17.21 2.52
N ALA A 82 -9.41 17.06 1.34
CA ALA A 82 -9.96 17.45 0.03
C ALA A 82 -10.36 16.25 -0.85
N MET A 83 -10.07 15.01 -0.43
CA MET A 83 -10.40 13.79 -1.17
C MET A 83 -11.78 13.27 -0.78
N ASP A 84 -12.47 12.66 -1.74
CA ASP A 84 -13.71 11.93 -1.48
C ASP A 84 -13.45 10.82 -0.43
N PRO A 85 -14.32 10.68 0.59
CA PRO A 85 -14.19 9.66 1.64
C PRO A 85 -14.01 8.23 1.11
N GLU A 86 -14.59 7.89 -0.04
CA GLU A 86 -14.46 6.57 -0.68
C GLU A 86 -13.08 6.39 -1.33
N GLU A 87 -12.50 7.42 -1.94
CA GLU A 87 -11.13 7.39 -2.48
C GLU A 87 -10.08 7.24 -1.37
N ALA A 88 -10.28 7.98 -0.27
CA ALA A 88 -9.43 7.88 0.91
C ALA A 88 -9.51 6.48 1.54
N ALA A 89 -10.68 5.85 1.54
CA ALA A 89 -10.87 4.49 2.05
C ALA A 89 -10.20 3.43 1.17
N ILE A 90 -10.31 3.54 -0.16
CA ILE A 90 -9.68 2.61 -1.13
C ILE A 90 -8.15 2.71 -1.07
N LEU A 91 -7.59 3.92 -0.90
CA LEU A 91 -6.15 4.13 -0.71
C LEU A 91 -5.64 3.57 0.62
N ARG A 92 -6.43 3.69 1.70
CA ARG A 92 -6.14 3.04 2.99
C ARG A 92 -6.19 1.51 2.87
N GLN A 93 -7.18 0.97 2.16
CA GLN A 93 -7.36 -0.46 1.89
C GLN A 93 -6.18 -1.03 1.07
N LYS A 94 -5.77 -0.37 -0.01
CA LYS A 94 -4.61 -0.79 -0.82
C LYS A 94 -3.29 -0.71 -0.05
N ARG A 95 -3.10 0.31 0.78
CA ARG A 95 -1.89 0.43 1.63
C ARG A 95 -1.84 -0.59 2.76
N ALA A 96 -2.99 -0.99 3.31
CA ALA A 96 -3.10 -2.09 4.27
C ALA A 96 -2.74 -3.45 3.63
N ILE A 97 -3.12 -3.67 2.37
CA ILE A 97 -2.82 -4.90 1.62
C ILE A 97 -1.31 -5.00 1.28
N SER A 98 -0.64 -3.89 0.99
CA SER A 98 0.79 -3.86 0.62
C SER A 98 1.79 -4.01 1.79
N GLY A 99 1.32 -4.12 3.04
CA GLY A 99 2.16 -4.10 4.24
C GLY A 99 2.22 -5.41 5.01
N LYS A 100 2.26 -6.58 4.33
CA LYS A 100 2.36 -7.89 4.98
C LYS A 100 3.81 -8.24 5.33
N THR A 101 4.26 -7.81 6.50
CA THR A 101 5.32 -8.49 7.26
C THR A 101 5.10 -8.19 8.74
N ARG A 102 4.74 -9.22 9.52
CA ARG A 102 4.64 -9.15 10.98
C ARG A 102 6.05 -9.22 11.54
N SER A 103 6.63 -8.08 11.92
CA SER A 103 7.82 -8.11 12.78
C SER A 103 7.35 -8.35 14.21
N LEU A 104 7.58 -9.56 14.74
CA LEU A 104 7.34 -9.91 16.14
C LEU A 104 8.05 -8.93 17.09
N THR A 105 9.23 -8.45 16.70
CA THR A 105 10.02 -7.42 17.40
C THR A 105 9.30 -6.08 17.46
N ALA A 106 8.61 -5.66 16.39
CA ALA A 106 7.85 -4.41 16.37
C ALA A 106 6.57 -4.48 17.23
N SER A 107 5.93 -5.65 17.28
CA SER A 107 4.80 -5.92 18.18
C SER A 107 5.24 -5.90 19.65
N ARG A 108 6.35 -6.58 19.98
CA ARG A 108 6.94 -6.59 21.34
C ARG A 108 7.31 -5.18 21.83
N ARG A 109 8.06 -4.41 21.02
CA ARG A 109 8.41 -3.00 21.34
C ARG A 109 7.19 -2.09 21.47
N ARG A 110 6.04 -2.45 20.89
CA ARG A 110 4.79 -1.69 21.03
C ARG A 110 4.04 -2.08 22.29
N GLU A 111 4.01 -3.37 22.64
CA GLU A 111 3.45 -3.84 23.90
C GLU A 111 4.21 -3.24 25.10
N ASP A 112 5.55 -3.32 25.09
CA ASP A 112 6.39 -2.75 26.15
C ASP A 112 6.14 -1.26 26.34
N ARG A 113 5.96 -0.53 25.23
CA ARG A 113 5.62 0.90 25.23
C ARG A 113 4.25 1.18 25.83
N LEU A 114 3.25 0.34 25.53
CA LEU A 114 1.90 0.52 26.07
C LEU A 114 1.84 0.16 27.56
N ARG A 115 2.67 -0.76 28.04
CA ARG A 115 2.76 -1.14 29.46
C ARG A 115 3.54 -0.14 30.31
N ASN A 116 4.71 0.26 29.82
CA ASN A 116 5.63 1.12 30.59
C ASN A 116 5.36 2.61 30.38
N GLY A 117 4.42 2.95 29.48
CA GLY A 117 4.20 4.31 29.02
C GLY A 117 5.14 4.63 27.86
N GLY A 118 4.58 5.23 26.82
CA GLY A 118 5.42 5.78 25.76
C GLY A 118 4.66 6.46 24.64
N PRO A 119 5.40 7.03 23.69
CA PRO A 119 4.87 8.06 22.82
C PRO A 119 3.95 7.45 21.77
N VAL A 120 2.73 7.98 21.72
CA VAL A 120 1.70 7.69 20.73
C VAL A 120 1.24 8.99 20.09
N ARG A 121 1.05 8.93 18.78
CA ARG A 121 0.64 10.09 18.01
C ARG A 121 -0.87 10.29 18.09
N VAL A 122 -1.27 11.53 18.35
CA VAL A 122 -2.66 11.98 18.27
C VAL A 122 -2.96 12.37 16.83
N TYR A 123 -4.00 11.76 16.29
CA TYR A 123 -4.60 12.16 15.03
C TYR A 123 -5.81 13.03 15.31
N VAL A 124 -5.91 14.14 14.59
CA VAL A 124 -7.02 15.09 14.70
C VAL A 124 -7.82 15.00 13.41
N VAL A 125 -9.13 14.85 13.53
CA VAL A 125 -10.03 14.94 12.38
C VAL A 125 -10.63 16.32 12.37
N GLN A 126 -10.39 17.05 11.28
CA GLN A 126 -10.96 18.36 11.02
C GLN A 126 -12.06 18.23 9.97
N GLN A 127 -13.16 18.95 10.14
CA GLN A 127 -14.21 19.09 9.12
C GLN A 127 -14.64 20.56 9.08
N GLY A 128 -14.64 21.16 7.88
CA GLY A 128 -14.99 22.57 7.69
C GLY A 128 -14.13 23.52 8.54
N GLY A 129 -12.83 23.22 8.71
CA GLY A 129 -11.90 24.02 9.51
C GLY A 129 -12.07 23.90 11.03
N ARG A 130 -12.95 23.02 11.53
CA ARG A 130 -13.13 22.76 12.96
C ARG A 130 -12.63 21.38 13.35
N VAL A 131 -12.01 21.29 14.52
CA VAL A 131 -11.63 19.99 15.11
C VAL A 131 -12.88 19.27 15.57
N VAL A 132 -13.13 18.09 15.01
CA VAL A 132 -14.32 17.27 15.30
C VAL A 132 -14.00 16.16 16.29
N ARG A 133 -12.80 15.56 16.22
CA ARG A 133 -12.39 14.51 17.15
C ARG A 133 -10.87 14.33 17.19
N PHE A 134 -10.40 13.81 18.32
CA PHE A 134 -9.05 13.33 18.54
C PHE A 134 -9.05 11.81 18.60
N GLN A 135 -8.06 11.16 18.01
CA GLN A 135 -7.93 9.70 18.07
C GLN A 135 -6.47 9.27 18.19
N ILE A 136 -6.27 8.13 18.85
CA ILE A 136 -4.99 7.45 18.96
C ILE A 136 -5.18 5.99 18.57
N THR A 137 -4.18 5.41 17.88
CA THR A 137 -4.20 4.01 17.47
C THR A 137 -3.23 3.24 18.34
N LEU A 138 -3.74 2.34 19.17
CA LEU A 138 -2.93 1.59 20.13
C LEU A 138 -2.53 0.22 19.58
N MET A 139 -3.45 -0.40 18.84
CA MET A 139 -3.18 -1.61 18.09
C MET A 139 -3.53 -1.39 16.62
N THR A 140 -2.69 -1.91 15.75
CA THR A 140 -2.88 -1.93 14.31
C THR A 140 -3.22 -3.34 13.87
N ALA A 141 -3.81 -3.52 12.67
CA ALA A 141 -4.07 -4.85 12.11
C ALA A 141 -2.85 -5.80 12.11
N LYS A 142 -1.62 -5.26 12.11
CA LYS A 142 -0.38 -6.05 12.23
C LYS A 142 -0.23 -6.76 13.59
N ASP A 143 -0.85 -6.21 14.64
CA ASP A 143 -0.85 -6.70 16.02
C ASP A 143 -1.98 -7.71 16.28
N GLY A 144 -2.71 -8.14 15.25
CA GLY A 144 -3.84 -9.07 15.34
C GLY A 144 -5.21 -8.41 15.52
N ALA A 145 -5.27 -7.12 15.84
CA ALA A 145 -6.50 -6.33 15.87
C ALA A 145 -6.22 -4.84 15.66
N HIS A 146 -7.17 -4.10 15.08
CA HIS A 146 -7.08 -2.65 14.98
C HIS A 146 -7.91 -1.98 16.08
N VAL A 147 -7.26 -1.27 17.00
CA VAL A 147 -7.90 -0.60 18.14
C VAL A 147 -7.57 0.89 18.13
N ASP A 148 -8.55 1.67 17.65
CA ASP A 148 -8.55 3.12 17.73
C ASP A 148 -9.34 3.60 18.93
N ILE A 149 -8.78 4.56 19.65
CA ILE A 149 -9.36 5.15 20.85
C ILE A 149 -9.65 6.61 20.54
N THR A 150 -10.90 7.00 20.69
CA THR A 150 -11.30 8.40 20.54
C THR A 150 -11.04 9.11 21.86
N ILE A 151 -10.20 10.13 21.84
CA ILE A 151 -10.04 11.05 22.97
C ILE A 151 -11.22 12.02 22.90
N PRO A 152 -11.99 12.18 23.99
CA PRO A 152 -13.12 13.11 24.00
C PRO A 152 -12.68 14.52 23.61
N LEU A 153 -13.51 15.20 22.81
CA LEU A 153 -13.17 16.49 22.21
C LEU A 153 -12.76 17.52 23.27
N LEU A 154 -13.51 17.61 24.37
CA LEU A 154 -13.22 18.54 25.47
C LEU A 154 -11.86 18.27 26.13
N ILE A 155 -11.52 17.00 26.35
CA ILE A 155 -10.22 16.58 26.88
C ILE A 155 -9.09 16.96 25.92
N GLY A 156 -9.28 16.69 24.63
CA GLY A 156 -8.27 17.05 23.63
C GLY A 156 -8.08 18.55 23.46
N LEU A 157 -9.14 19.35 23.61
CA LEU A 157 -9.06 20.81 23.58
C LEU A 157 -8.43 21.38 24.87
N ASP A 158 -8.81 20.89 26.05
CA ASP A 158 -8.29 21.34 27.36
C ASP A 158 -6.77 21.13 27.49
N TYR A 159 -6.26 20.01 26.99
CA TYR A 159 -4.82 19.73 27.00
C TYR A 159 -4.06 20.31 25.79
N GLY A 160 -4.77 20.97 24.86
CA GLY A 160 -4.20 21.52 23.64
C GLY A 160 -3.58 20.43 22.75
N LEU A 161 -4.27 19.31 22.56
CA LEU A 161 -3.84 18.29 21.62
C LEU A 161 -3.97 18.84 20.18
N GLN A 162 -2.96 18.61 19.35
CA GLN A 162 -2.85 19.15 17.99
C GLN A 162 -2.50 18.05 16.99
N ILE A 163 -2.65 18.35 15.69
CA ILE A 163 -2.29 17.42 14.61
C ILE A 163 -0.85 16.95 14.80
N SER A 164 -0.64 15.64 14.73
CA SER A 164 0.70 15.02 14.75
C SER A 164 1.47 15.13 16.07
N ARG A 165 0.83 15.57 17.15
CA ARG A 165 1.42 15.65 18.48
C ARG A 165 1.62 14.26 19.10
N THR A 166 2.73 14.05 19.78
CA THR A 166 2.98 12.86 20.60
C THR A 166 2.60 13.11 22.05
N VAL A 167 1.86 12.17 22.60
CA VAL A 167 1.47 12.07 24.01
C VAL A 167 1.88 10.70 24.50
N ASP A 168 2.21 10.57 25.77
CA ASP A 168 2.49 9.26 26.34
C ASP A 168 1.19 8.59 26.72
N ILE A 169 1.08 7.30 26.39
CA ILE A 169 -0.03 6.48 26.84
C ILE A 169 0.48 5.27 27.59
N ARG A 170 -0.16 5.00 28.73
CA ARG A 170 0.09 3.84 29.57
C ARG A 170 -1.23 3.10 29.80
N LEU A 171 -1.19 1.78 29.62
CA LEU A 171 -2.29 0.87 29.92
C LEU A 171 -2.03 0.24 31.28
N GLU A 172 -3.00 0.36 32.18
CA GLU A 172 -2.91 -0.19 33.53
C GLU A 172 -3.93 -1.32 33.69
N LEU A 173 -3.47 -2.49 34.11
CA LEU A 173 -4.33 -3.65 34.33
C LEU A 173 -4.44 -3.91 35.84
N SER A 174 -5.63 -3.69 36.39
CA SER A 174 -5.92 -4.05 37.78
C SER A 174 -6.26 -5.54 37.89
N ALA A 175 -5.90 -6.15 39.02
CA ALA A 175 -6.32 -7.51 39.36
C ALA A 175 -7.84 -7.59 39.59
N ARG A 176 -8.45 -6.48 40.02
CA ARG A 176 -9.90 -6.30 40.21
C ARG A 176 -10.41 -5.23 39.24
N ASN A 177 -11.57 -4.63 39.51
CA ASN A 177 -12.01 -3.47 38.73
C ASN A 177 -11.01 -2.32 38.90
N HIS A 178 -10.66 -1.66 37.79
CA HIS A 178 -9.80 -0.48 37.83
C HIS A 178 -10.58 0.69 38.44
N HIS A 179 -9.92 1.54 39.25
CA HIS A 179 -10.56 2.69 39.92
C HIS A 179 -11.09 3.73 38.91
N ALA A 180 -10.39 3.91 37.80
CA ALA A 180 -10.81 4.71 36.64
C ALA A 180 -10.87 3.84 35.37
N PRO A 181 -11.91 3.01 35.16
CA PRO A 181 -11.93 2.06 34.07
C PRO A 181 -12.18 2.76 32.72
N PHE A 182 -11.49 2.31 31.67
CA PHE A 182 -11.69 2.84 30.33
C PHE A 182 -13.12 2.59 29.82
N ALA A 183 -13.69 1.42 30.12
CA ALA A 183 -15.08 1.09 29.81
C ALA A 183 -15.98 1.25 31.05
N ILE A 184 -16.43 2.48 31.36
CA ILE A 184 -17.19 2.77 32.61
C ILE A 184 -18.51 1.98 32.68
N LYS A 185 -19.21 1.87 31.54
CA LYS A 185 -20.51 1.18 31.44
C LYS A 185 -20.38 -0.35 31.34
N ALA A 186 -19.19 -0.91 31.45
CA ALA A 186 -19.03 -2.35 31.53
C ALA A 186 -19.70 -2.88 32.81
N ALA A 187 -20.36 -4.03 32.72
CA ALA A 187 -20.97 -4.66 33.89
C ALA A 187 -19.89 -4.92 34.95
N TYR A 188 -20.29 -4.79 36.22
CA TYR A 188 -19.42 -5.07 37.35
C TYR A 188 -18.90 -6.52 37.21
N ASN A 189 -17.59 -6.73 37.35
CA ASN A 189 -16.87 -8.01 37.14
C ASN A 189 -16.53 -8.41 35.70
N THR A 190 -16.80 -7.57 34.70
CA THR A 190 -16.31 -7.83 33.35
C THR A 190 -14.83 -7.48 33.20
N GLU A 191 -14.10 -8.28 32.41
CA GLU A 191 -12.70 -8.06 32.05
C GLU A 191 -12.43 -6.63 31.60
N ALA A 192 -13.31 -6.07 30.77
CA ALA A 192 -13.23 -4.71 30.22
C ALA A 192 -13.13 -3.61 31.30
N ARG A 193 -13.60 -3.87 32.52
CA ARG A 193 -13.55 -2.94 33.66
C ARG A 193 -12.21 -2.97 34.41
N ARG A 194 -11.33 -3.93 34.11
CA ARG A 194 -10.00 -4.07 34.71
C ARG A 194 -8.92 -3.20 34.04
N LEU A 195 -9.21 -2.67 32.85
CA LEU A 195 -8.29 -1.83 32.08
C LEU A 195 -8.49 -0.34 32.40
N GLY A 196 -7.45 0.28 32.95
CA GLY A 196 -7.25 1.72 33.00
C GLY A 196 -6.40 2.19 31.82
N MET A 197 -6.64 3.42 31.37
CA MET A 197 -5.89 4.04 30.28
C MET A 197 -5.49 5.46 30.65
N ILE A 198 -4.19 5.71 30.76
CA ILE A 198 -3.65 7.02 31.14
C ILE A 198 -3.07 7.71 29.92
N LEU A 199 -3.51 8.93 29.69
CA LEU A 199 -2.90 9.87 28.76
C LEU A 199 -2.06 10.88 29.55
N SER A 200 -0.77 11.01 29.23
CA SER A 200 0.10 12.00 29.87
C SER A 200 0.90 12.80 28.84
N GLY A 201 1.28 14.02 29.24
CA GLY A 201 2.07 14.90 28.39
C GLY A 201 2.20 16.29 29.01
N THR A 202 2.42 17.28 28.17
CA THR A 202 2.52 18.69 28.58
C THR A 202 1.38 19.48 27.93
N ARG A 203 0.76 20.45 28.61
CA ARG A 203 -0.26 21.30 27.96
C ARG A 203 0.39 22.16 26.87
N ALA A 204 -0.16 22.21 25.65
CA ALA A 204 0.39 23.04 24.56
C ALA A 204 -0.31 24.38 24.38
N ALA A 205 -1.46 24.57 25.01
CA ALA A 205 -2.27 25.77 24.87
C ALA A 205 -2.93 26.13 26.21
N GLY A 206 -3.37 27.38 26.32
CA GLY A 206 -3.99 27.93 27.52
C GLY A 206 -2.98 28.44 28.57
N PRO A 207 -3.48 29.00 29.69
CA PRO A 207 -2.66 29.63 30.73
C PRO A 207 -1.64 28.68 31.39
N GLN A 208 -1.91 27.37 31.31
CA GLN A 208 -1.08 26.31 31.90
C GLN A 208 -0.13 25.66 30.87
N LYS A 209 0.19 26.33 29.75
CA LYS A 209 1.11 25.82 28.73
C LYS A 209 2.47 25.48 29.35
N GLY A 210 3.03 24.31 29.04
CA GLY A 210 4.29 23.84 29.63
C GLY A 210 4.13 23.01 30.90
N VAL A 211 2.95 22.99 31.51
CA VAL A 211 2.65 22.17 32.70
C VAL A 211 2.35 20.73 32.29
N LYS A 212 2.90 19.75 33.03
CA LYS A 212 2.61 18.32 32.83
C LYS A 212 1.16 18.02 33.19
N PHE A 213 0.51 17.16 32.42
CA PHE A 213 -0.81 16.64 32.73
C PHE A 213 -0.81 15.11 32.67
N THR A 214 -1.75 14.54 33.42
CA THR A 214 -2.09 13.12 33.42
C THR A 214 -3.60 13.02 33.45
N HIS A 215 -4.18 12.19 32.58
CA HIS A 215 -5.63 12.09 32.45
C HIS A 215 -6.07 10.65 32.18
N TRP A 216 -7.05 10.19 32.95
CA TRP A 216 -7.68 8.89 32.74
C TRP A 216 -8.69 8.96 31.61
N LEU A 217 -8.43 8.24 30.53
CA LEU A 217 -9.39 8.11 29.44
C LEU A 217 -10.50 7.17 29.88
N GLN A 218 -11.73 7.67 29.79
CA GLN A 218 -12.92 6.89 30.09
C GLN A 218 -13.98 7.07 29.01
N SER A 219 -14.72 6.01 28.72
CA SER A 219 -15.73 5.98 27.67
C SER A 219 -16.97 5.21 28.10
N THR A 220 -18.12 5.79 27.75
CA THR A 220 -19.45 5.24 28.02
C THR A 220 -20.06 4.50 26.82
N ARG A 221 -19.32 4.37 25.71
CA ARG A 221 -19.84 3.76 24.46
C ARG A 221 -19.81 2.23 24.57
N LYS A 222 -20.86 1.57 24.05
CA LYS A 222 -20.97 0.09 24.05
C LYS A 222 -19.79 -0.59 23.34
N GLY A 223 -19.32 -0.02 22.22
CA GLY A 223 -18.16 -0.52 21.47
C GLY A 223 -16.80 -0.34 22.17
N THR A 224 -16.77 0.25 23.36
CA THR A 224 -15.56 0.35 24.20
C THR A 224 -15.25 -0.96 24.91
N LEU A 225 -16.27 -1.79 25.18
CA LEU A 225 -16.12 -3.10 25.82
C LEU A 225 -15.20 -4.02 25.02
N ASP A 226 -15.49 -4.17 23.73
CA ASP A 226 -14.70 -5.00 22.82
C ASP A 226 -13.26 -4.48 22.65
N LYS A 227 -13.08 -3.15 22.69
CA LYS A 227 -11.75 -2.53 22.59
C LYS A 227 -10.92 -2.79 23.85
N ALA A 228 -11.55 -2.65 25.02
CA ALA A 228 -10.90 -2.94 26.30
C ALA A 228 -10.51 -4.43 26.38
N ALA A 229 -11.42 -5.35 26.02
CA ALA A 229 -11.15 -6.78 26.01
C ALA A 229 -9.99 -7.14 25.07
N LYS A 230 -9.95 -6.57 23.85
CA LYS A 230 -8.84 -6.80 22.90
C LYS A 230 -7.50 -6.27 23.40
N LEU A 231 -7.47 -5.11 24.05
CA LEU A 231 -6.26 -4.57 24.66
C LEU A 231 -5.79 -5.40 25.85
N ILE A 232 -6.71 -5.89 26.69
CA ILE A 232 -6.39 -6.79 27.80
C ILE A 232 -5.82 -8.10 27.27
N GLN A 233 -6.43 -8.70 26.25
CA GLN A 233 -5.92 -9.92 25.62
C GLN A 233 -4.54 -9.70 24.99
N PHE A 234 -4.35 -8.57 24.31
CA PHE A 234 -3.06 -8.19 23.75
C PHE A 234 -1.96 -8.10 24.82
N LEU A 235 -2.29 -7.54 25.99
CA LEU A 235 -1.38 -7.46 27.12
C LEU A 235 -1.19 -8.85 27.78
N ARG A 236 -2.25 -9.61 28.06
CA ARG A 236 -2.16 -10.88 28.82
C ARG A 236 -1.48 -12.03 28.08
N ASN A 237 -1.45 -12.01 26.75
CA ASN A 237 -0.83 -13.03 25.90
C ASN A 237 0.70 -13.21 26.08
N ARG A 238 1.32 -12.53 27.07
CA ARG A 238 2.67 -12.82 27.56
C ARG A 238 2.75 -14.17 28.31
N TYR A 239 1.68 -14.63 28.97
CA TYR A 239 1.74 -15.84 29.82
C TYR A 239 1.51 -17.16 29.06
N ASN A 240 0.68 -17.18 28.01
CA ASN A 240 0.37 -18.42 27.27
C ASN A 240 1.20 -18.61 25.98
N ARG A 241 2.35 -17.95 25.85
CA ARG A 241 3.22 -18.07 24.65
C ARG A 241 4.65 -18.53 24.95
N CYS A 242 4.98 -18.82 26.21
CA CYS A 242 6.24 -19.49 26.58
C CYS A 242 6.10 -21.02 26.73
N GLY A 243 4.91 -21.56 26.55
CA GLY A 243 4.65 -23.00 26.46
C GLY A 243 3.37 -23.19 25.66
N GLU A 244 3.33 -24.22 24.84
CA GLU A 244 2.19 -24.64 24.01
C GLU A 244 1.96 -23.86 22.71
N ALA A 245 2.33 -24.56 21.63
CA ALA A 245 1.79 -24.37 20.31
C ALA A 245 0.27 -24.63 20.32
N VAL A 246 -0.53 -23.60 20.62
CA VAL A 246 -1.97 -23.68 20.36
C VAL A 246 -2.21 -23.34 18.89
N ARG A 247 -2.25 -24.41 18.09
CA ARG A 247 -3.09 -24.50 16.89
C ARG A 247 -4.53 -24.25 17.33
N GLU A 248 -5.03 -23.05 17.12
CA GLU A 248 -6.47 -22.84 16.90
C GLU A 248 -6.64 -21.93 15.70
N GLU A 249 -7.19 -22.52 14.63
CA GLU A 249 -7.72 -21.86 13.46
C GLU A 249 -8.88 -20.94 13.85
N THR A 250 -8.57 -19.77 14.41
CA THR A 250 -9.55 -18.68 14.44
C THR A 250 -9.44 -17.94 13.12
N THR A 251 -10.30 -18.36 12.18
CA THR A 251 -10.57 -17.68 10.91
C THR A 251 -10.55 -16.16 11.10
N SER A 252 -9.61 -15.50 10.43
CA SER A 252 -9.46 -14.05 10.50
C SER A 252 -10.76 -13.39 10.04
N LYS A 253 -11.37 -12.58 10.91
CA LYS A 253 -12.56 -11.79 10.59
C LYS A 253 -12.12 -10.46 9.99
N PHE A 254 -12.45 -10.22 8.72
CA PHE A 254 -12.26 -8.94 8.02
C PHE A 254 -13.37 -7.98 8.38
N VAL A 255 -13.01 -6.72 8.52
CA VAL A 255 -13.96 -5.68 8.84
C VAL A 255 -14.34 -4.94 7.56
N VAL A 256 -15.56 -5.16 7.07
CA VAL A 256 -16.10 -4.47 5.89
C VAL A 256 -16.92 -3.27 6.35
N TRP A 257 -16.62 -2.09 5.81
CA TRP A 257 -17.39 -0.88 6.06
C TRP A 257 -18.71 -0.94 5.28
N SER A 258 -19.84 -0.95 5.99
CA SER A 258 -21.17 -1.06 5.37
C SER A 258 -21.85 0.29 5.10
N GLY A 259 -21.18 1.40 5.43
CA GLY A 259 -21.70 2.77 5.33
C GLY A 259 -22.29 3.34 6.63
N GLN A 260 -22.54 2.52 7.66
CA GLN A 260 -23.00 2.99 8.98
C GLN A 260 -22.28 2.34 10.17
N SER A 261 -21.79 1.11 10.01
CA SER A 261 -20.96 0.42 10.99
C SER A 261 -20.02 -0.58 10.33
N PHE A 262 -19.04 -1.03 11.09
CA PHE A 262 -18.05 -2.00 10.71
C PHE A 262 -18.57 -3.42 11.00
N LEU A 263 -18.67 -4.28 9.99
CA LEU A 263 -19.11 -5.68 10.13
C LEU A 263 -17.93 -6.64 9.99
N ASN A 264 -17.87 -7.64 10.87
CA ASN A 264 -16.90 -8.73 10.82
C ASN A 264 -17.39 -9.84 9.87
N THR A 265 -16.63 -10.18 8.83
CA THR A 265 -16.88 -11.29 7.89
C THR A 265 -15.62 -12.14 7.73
N SER A 266 -15.71 -13.47 7.70
CA SER A 266 -14.59 -14.41 7.49
C SER A 266 -14.10 -14.47 6.03
N GLU A 267 -12.83 -14.84 5.79
CA GLU A 267 -12.20 -14.95 4.45
C GLU A 267 -12.83 -16.11 3.65
N PRO A 268 -12.93 -16.01 2.31
CA PRO A 268 -12.97 -17.20 1.47
C PRO A 268 -11.65 -17.96 1.65
N VAL A 269 -11.75 -19.22 2.07
CA VAL A 269 -10.61 -20.10 2.39
C VAL A 269 -9.61 -20.07 1.24
N SER A 270 -8.42 -19.55 1.53
CA SER A 270 -7.26 -19.62 0.64
C SER A 270 -6.17 -20.36 1.43
N GLU A 271 -5.76 -21.51 0.90
CA GLU A 271 -4.83 -22.44 1.53
C GLU A 271 -3.53 -21.74 1.96
N ILE A 272 -3.21 -21.89 3.24
CA ILE A 272 -2.16 -21.18 3.96
C ILE A 272 -0.83 -21.91 3.74
N HIS A 273 0.18 -21.20 3.23
CA HIS A 273 1.58 -21.63 3.28
C HIS A 273 2.18 -21.38 4.67
N GLN A 274 2.81 -22.40 5.21
CA GLN A 274 3.52 -22.38 6.50
C GLN A 274 4.78 -21.49 6.44
N PRO A 275 5.12 -20.76 7.53
CA PRO A 275 6.36 -19.99 7.63
C PRO A 275 7.55 -20.89 8.03
N PHE A 276 8.70 -20.65 7.38
CA PHE A 276 9.98 -21.30 7.68
C PHE A 276 10.62 -20.79 8.99
N PRO A 277 11.44 -21.60 9.68
CA PRO A 277 12.13 -21.21 10.92
C PRO A 277 13.32 -20.27 10.67
N GLU A 278 13.58 -19.37 11.63
CA GLU A 278 14.81 -18.56 11.71
C GLU A 278 16.05 -19.47 11.83
N ARG A 279 16.97 -19.41 10.86
CA ARG A 279 18.31 -20.01 10.96
C ARG A 279 19.30 -19.01 11.59
N GLN A 280 20.08 -19.52 12.54
CA GLN A 280 21.22 -18.85 13.15
C GLN A 280 22.27 -18.46 12.09
N ALA A 281 23.06 -17.43 12.40
CA ALA A 281 24.16 -16.96 11.54
C ALA A 281 25.07 -18.14 11.14
N PRO A 282 25.49 -18.25 9.87
CA PRO A 282 26.40 -19.31 9.47
C PRO A 282 27.71 -19.18 10.24
N GLN A 283 28.12 -20.27 10.88
CA GLN A 283 29.49 -20.46 11.35
C GLN A 283 30.44 -20.25 10.16
N VAL A 284 31.59 -19.64 10.44
CA VAL A 284 32.64 -19.38 9.45
C VAL A 284 33.21 -20.73 8.99
N VAL A 285 32.66 -21.27 7.90
CA VAL A 285 33.23 -22.45 7.23
C VAL A 285 34.44 -21.99 6.43
N GLU A 286 35.58 -22.67 6.61
CA GLU A 286 36.78 -22.45 5.81
C GLU A 286 36.48 -22.70 4.32
N VAL A 287 36.54 -21.62 3.52
CA VAL A 287 36.17 -21.58 2.09
C VAL A 287 36.92 -22.60 1.24
N GLN A 288 38.10 -23.06 1.68
CA GLN A 288 38.89 -24.07 0.97
C GLN A 288 38.21 -25.46 0.92
N SER A 289 37.29 -25.76 1.85
CA SER A 289 36.58 -27.06 1.87
C SER A 289 35.36 -27.13 0.94
N ILE A 290 34.89 -25.99 0.41
CA ILE A 290 33.61 -25.90 -0.33
C ILE A 290 33.81 -26.13 -1.84
N PHE A 291 34.97 -25.78 -2.39
CA PHE A 291 35.26 -25.88 -3.82
C PHE A 291 36.19 -27.05 -4.12
N GLN A 292 35.59 -28.21 -4.40
CA GLN A 292 36.33 -29.48 -4.58
C GLN A 292 37.08 -29.55 -5.92
N ARG A 293 36.73 -28.73 -6.91
CA ARG A 293 37.41 -28.68 -8.22
C ARG A 293 38.31 -27.44 -8.31
N ALA A 294 39.52 -27.61 -8.84
CA ALA A 294 40.44 -26.50 -9.08
C ALA A 294 39.82 -25.38 -9.95
N GLY A 295 38.95 -25.73 -10.90
CA GLY A 295 38.19 -24.78 -11.70
C GLY A 295 37.25 -23.90 -10.86
N ASP A 296 36.52 -24.50 -9.91
CA ASP A 296 35.57 -23.77 -9.07
C ASP A 296 36.27 -22.74 -8.18
N GLN A 297 37.47 -23.06 -7.68
CA GLN A 297 38.30 -22.14 -6.90
C GLN A 297 38.76 -20.94 -7.74
N ARG A 298 39.24 -21.17 -8.97
CA ARG A 298 39.64 -20.09 -9.89
C ARG A 298 38.45 -19.18 -10.24
N PHE A 299 37.29 -19.77 -10.51
CA PHE A 299 36.08 -19.01 -10.80
C PHE A 299 35.59 -18.20 -9.60
N TYR A 300 35.65 -18.78 -8.40
CA TYR A 300 35.35 -18.06 -7.16
C TYR A 300 36.25 -16.83 -6.97
N GLU A 301 37.54 -16.93 -7.27
CA GLU A 301 38.48 -15.80 -7.18
C GLU A 301 38.10 -14.66 -8.14
N ILE A 302 37.73 -15.00 -9.37
CA ILE A 302 37.21 -14.03 -10.36
C ILE A 302 35.94 -13.36 -9.82
N LEU A 303 34.96 -14.13 -9.36
CA LEU A 303 33.72 -13.61 -8.78
C LEU A 303 33.98 -12.70 -7.57
N LEU A 304 34.94 -13.07 -6.71
CA LEU A 304 35.30 -12.29 -5.54
C LEU A 304 35.89 -10.93 -5.91
N GLN A 305 36.81 -10.89 -6.88
CA GLN A 305 37.40 -9.65 -7.37
C GLN A 305 36.33 -8.72 -7.97
N MET A 306 35.46 -9.26 -8.83
CA MET A 306 34.35 -8.51 -9.42
C MET A 306 33.37 -8.00 -8.36
N THR A 307 33.03 -8.83 -7.37
CA THR A 307 32.15 -8.46 -6.26
C THR A 307 32.75 -7.32 -5.43
N LYS A 308 34.05 -7.36 -5.12
CA LYS A 308 34.76 -6.26 -4.43
C LYS A 308 34.69 -4.97 -5.24
N ALA A 309 34.91 -5.05 -6.55
CA ALA A 309 34.86 -3.88 -7.43
C ALA A 309 33.45 -3.28 -7.51
N LEU A 310 32.41 -4.11 -7.75
CA LEU A 310 31.01 -3.70 -7.76
C LEU A 310 30.58 -3.07 -6.42
N GLN A 311 30.98 -3.68 -5.30
CA GLN A 311 30.71 -3.17 -3.95
C GLN A 311 31.33 -1.77 -3.78
N ARG A 312 32.62 -1.61 -4.11
CA ARG A 312 33.33 -0.32 -4.03
C ARG A 312 32.66 0.75 -4.89
N LEU A 313 32.34 0.44 -6.14
CA LEU A 313 31.73 1.38 -7.08
C LEU A 313 30.29 1.74 -6.68
N SER A 314 29.53 0.80 -6.13
CA SER A 314 28.16 1.04 -5.65
C SER A 314 28.13 1.90 -4.38
N ILE A 315 29.04 1.65 -3.42
CA ILE A 315 29.13 2.41 -2.17
C ILE A 315 29.62 3.84 -2.45
N SER A 316 30.62 4.01 -3.31
CA SER A 316 31.13 5.31 -3.75
C SER A 316 30.20 6.04 -4.73
N ARG A 317 29.04 5.45 -5.07
CA ARG A 317 28.03 5.99 -6.00
C ARG A 317 28.53 6.23 -7.44
N LYS A 318 29.66 5.61 -7.83
CA LYS A 318 30.13 5.58 -9.22
C LYS A 318 29.25 4.70 -10.11
N ILE A 319 28.61 3.69 -9.53
CA ILE A 319 27.53 2.93 -10.16
C ILE A 319 26.23 3.20 -9.41
N ARG A 320 25.14 3.38 -10.17
CA ARG A 320 23.79 3.52 -9.61
C ARG A 320 23.35 2.21 -8.98
N ALA A 321 22.77 2.26 -7.79
CA ALA A 321 22.29 1.08 -7.10
C ALA A 321 21.13 1.45 -6.18
N THR A 322 20.17 0.55 -6.03
CA THR A 322 19.06 0.73 -5.09
C THR A 322 19.58 0.86 -3.64
N PRO A 323 18.85 1.56 -2.74
CA PRO A 323 19.23 1.66 -1.34
C PRO A 323 19.36 0.29 -0.65
N SER A 324 18.54 -0.69 -1.05
CA SER A 324 18.61 -2.07 -0.55
C SER A 324 19.92 -2.75 -0.92
N VAL A 325 20.38 -2.62 -2.17
CA VAL A 325 21.68 -3.18 -2.62
C VAL A 325 22.82 -2.49 -1.90
N ARG A 326 22.80 -1.15 -1.79
CA ARG A 326 23.86 -0.43 -1.06
C ARG A 326 23.89 -0.78 0.42
N SER A 327 22.73 -0.92 1.06
CA SER A 327 22.65 -1.35 2.45
C SER A 327 23.20 -2.75 2.61
N TYR A 328 22.87 -3.66 1.70
CA TYR A 328 23.38 -5.03 1.70
C TYR A 328 24.91 -5.05 1.55
N PHE A 329 25.45 -4.29 0.59
CA PHE A 329 26.90 -4.09 0.42
C PHE A 329 27.58 -3.42 1.62
N LYS A 330 26.88 -2.65 2.45
CA LYS A 330 27.49 -2.07 3.67
C LYS A 330 27.54 -3.05 4.83
N THR A 331 26.61 -4.00 4.89
CA THR A 331 26.48 -4.93 6.02
C THR A 331 27.06 -6.31 5.76
N HIS A 332 27.37 -6.65 4.51
CA HIS A 332 27.93 -7.95 4.13
C HIS A 332 29.29 -7.78 3.44
N THR A 333 30.23 -8.67 3.74
CA THR A 333 31.56 -8.68 3.11
C THR A 333 31.46 -9.19 1.67
N ALA A 334 32.31 -8.70 0.77
CA ALA A 334 32.40 -9.25 -0.60
C ALA A 334 32.63 -10.76 -0.61
N LYS A 335 33.39 -11.28 0.37
CA LYS A 335 33.66 -12.72 0.54
C LYS A 335 32.37 -13.51 0.76
N ALA A 336 31.50 -13.07 1.68
CA ALA A 336 30.24 -13.75 1.96
C ALA A 336 29.30 -13.72 0.73
N ILE A 337 29.22 -12.57 0.06
CA ILE A 337 28.40 -12.40 -1.15
C ILE A 337 28.89 -13.30 -2.28
N ALA A 338 30.20 -13.24 -2.59
CA ALA A 338 30.80 -14.04 -3.65
C ALA A 338 30.69 -15.54 -3.37
N THR A 339 30.88 -15.98 -2.13
CA THR A 339 30.71 -17.40 -1.74
C THR A 339 29.28 -17.88 -1.98
N THR A 340 28.29 -17.09 -1.55
CA THR A 340 26.87 -17.45 -1.72
C THR A 340 26.48 -17.50 -3.20
N ILE A 341 27.04 -16.62 -4.04
CA ILE A 341 26.77 -16.62 -5.48
C ILE A 341 27.51 -17.79 -6.15
N ALA A 342 28.79 -17.99 -5.86
CA ALA A 342 29.62 -19.03 -6.48
C ALA A 342 29.06 -20.44 -6.23
N THR A 343 28.58 -20.71 -5.02
CA THR A 343 27.93 -21.99 -4.68
C THR A 343 26.58 -22.21 -5.38
N ALA A 344 25.95 -21.15 -5.88
CA ALA A 344 24.68 -21.20 -6.62
C ALA A 344 24.85 -21.19 -8.15
N VAL A 345 26.05 -20.90 -8.65
CA VAL A 345 26.36 -20.96 -10.08
C VAL A 345 26.37 -22.42 -10.52
N ARG A 346 25.73 -22.71 -11.65
CA ARG A 346 25.71 -24.07 -12.19
C ARG A 346 27.10 -24.45 -12.75
N PRO A 347 27.58 -25.70 -12.54
CA PRO A 347 28.89 -26.12 -13.01
C PRO A 347 29.14 -25.87 -14.50
N GLN A 348 28.13 -26.11 -15.35
CA GLN A 348 28.24 -25.87 -16.80
C GLN A 348 28.54 -24.40 -17.14
N VAL A 349 28.07 -23.47 -16.32
CA VAL A 349 28.34 -22.03 -16.50
C VAL A 349 29.78 -21.72 -16.13
N THR A 350 30.27 -22.29 -15.03
CA THR A 350 31.68 -22.20 -14.63
C THR A 350 32.59 -22.73 -15.74
N ASP A 351 32.29 -23.90 -16.30
CA ASP A 351 33.08 -24.53 -17.36
C ASP A 351 33.17 -23.64 -18.61
N VAL A 352 32.04 -23.05 -19.03
CA VAL A 352 31.99 -22.13 -20.19
C VAL A 352 32.75 -20.83 -19.92
N LEU A 353 32.62 -20.25 -18.73
CA LEU A 353 33.28 -19.00 -18.37
C LEU A 353 34.77 -19.15 -18.08
N LEU A 354 35.23 -20.34 -17.70
CA LEU A 354 36.66 -20.62 -17.57
C LEU A 354 37.28 -21.09 -18.89
N SER A 355 36.47 -21.46 -19.88
CA SER A 355 36.97 -21.78 -21.21
C SER A 355 37.51 -20.50 -21.86
N THR A 356 38.73 -20.55 -22.40
CA THR A 356 39.32 -19.47 -23.21
C THR A 356 38.73 -19.42 -24.63
N ALA A 357 37.74 -20.28 -24.91
CA ALA A 357 37.22 -20.48 -26.25
C ALA A 357 36.02 -19.55 -26.52
N GLU A 358 35.84 -19.17 -27.79
CA GLU A 358 34.75 -18.25 -28.16
C GLU A 358 33.36 -18.76 -27.77
N PHE A 359 32.46 -17.82 -27.46
CA PHE A 359 31.04 -18.09 -27.29
C PHE A 359 30.39 -18.40 -28.63
N THR A 360 29.96 -19.64 -28.81
CA THR A 360 29.18 -20.10 -29.96
C THR A 360 27.76 -20.41 -29.52
N VAL A 361 26.82 -20.37 -30.46
CA VAL A 361 25.40 -20.75 -30.20
C VAL A 361 25.33 -22.11 -29.52
N SER A 362 26.01 -23.13 -30.05
CA SER A 362 26.02 -24.47 -29.48
C SER A 362 26.49 -24.50 -28.02
N LYS A 363 27.55 -23.76 -27.67
CA LYS A 363 28.06 -23.71 -26.29
C LYS A 363 27.10 -23.00 -25.35
N LEU A 364 26.55 -21.87 -25.78
CA LEU A 364 25.60 -21.11 -24.97
C LEU A 364 24.33 -21.91 -24.72
N LEU A 365 23.82 -22.62 -25.73
CA LEU A 365 22.65 -23.50 -25.57
C LEU A 365 22.96 -24.73 -24.71
N SER A 366 24.20 -25.24 -24.72
CA SER A 366 24.62 -26.37 -23.87
C SER A 366 24.56 -26.07 -22.37
N LEU A 367 24.51 -24.79 -21.97
CA LEU A 367 24.29 -24.39 -20.57
C LEU A 367 22.98 -24.99 -20.05
N GLY A 368 21.94 -25.03 -20.86
CA GLY A 368 20.64 -25.65 -20.54
C GLY A 368 20.05 -25.19 -19.21
N GLY A 369 19.41 -26.11 -18.49
CA GLY A 369 18.81 -25.88 -17.17
C GLY A 369 17.29 -26.05 -17.18
N ASN A 370 16.72 -26.25 -16.00
CA ASN A 370 15.28 -26.44 -15.87
C ASN A 370 14.55 -25.09 -15.96
N ILE A 371 14.00 -24.76 -17.12
CA ILE A 371 13.18 -23.54 -17.30
C ILE A 371 11.87 -23.56 -16.49
N ARG A 372 11.52 -24.70 -15.89
CA ARG A 372 10.39 -24.86 -14.97
C ARG A 372 10.80 -24.79 -13.50
N ASP A 373 12.06 -24.43 -13.21
CA ASP A 373 12.55 -24.28 -11.84
C ASP A 373 11.82 -23.16 -11.10
N GLU A 374 11.33 -23.44 -9.90
CA GLU A 374 10.59 -22.47 -9.08
C GLU A 374 11.50 -21.69 -8.12
N SER A 375 12.79 -22.02 -8.05
CA SER A 375 13.79 -21.34 -7.22
C SER A 375 14.08 -19.91 -7.67
N GLN A 376 14.65 -19.13 -6.76
CA GLN A 376 15.33 -17.88 -7.11
C GLN A 376 16.57 -18.16 -7.95
N GLY A 377 16.89 -17.24 -8.84
CA GLY A 377 18.07 -17.40 -9.68
C GLY A 377 18.25 -16.33 -10.73
N VAL A 378 19.19 -16.60 -11.63
CA VAL A 378 19.52 -15.78 -12.79
C VAL A 378 19.45 -16.68 -14.02
N TYR A 379 18.78 -16.21 -15.07
CA TYR A 379 18.68 -16.88 -16.36
C TYR A 379 19.29 -16.00 -17.46
N ALA A 380 19.64 -16.63 -18.58
CA ALA A 380 19.90 -15.95 -19.83
C ALA A 380 18.84 -16.35 -20.85
N ASP A 381 18.47 -15.43 -21.74
CA ASP A 381 17.80 -15.73 -22.99
C ASP A 381 18.82 -15.56 -24.13
N ILE A 382 19.10 -16.67 -24.81
CA ILE A 382 19.98 -16.71 -25.98
C ILE A 382 19.07 -16.66 -27.22
N VAL A 383 18.81 -15.45 -27.70
CA VAL A 383 17.96 -15.24 -28.87
C VAL A 383 18.78 -15.55 -30.12
N THR A 384 18.37 -16.58 -30.84
CA THR A 384 19.00 -17.06 -32.08
C THR A 384 18.08 -16.80 -33.27
N ASN A 385 18.56 -17.00 -34.50
CA ASN A 385 17.71 -17.00 -35.68
C ASN A 385 18.19 -18.10 -36.66
N GLU A 386 17.70 -18.06 -37.91
CA GLU A 386 18.06 -19.01 -38.96
C GLU A 386 19.56 -18.98 -39.33
N HIS A 387 20.29 -17.89 -39.03
CA HIS A 387 21.73 -17.83 -39.24
C HIS A 387 22.49 -18.50 -38.08
N PRO A 388 23.29 -19.55 -38.35
CA PRO A 388 23.90 -20.39 -37.30
C PRO A 388 24.95 -19.67 -36.42
N GLY A 389 25.49 -18.54 -36.88
CA GLY A 389 26.41 -17.70 -36.12
C GLY A 389 25.74 -16.58 -35.32
N TYR A 390 24.44 -16.34 -35.52
CA TYR A 390 23.75 -15.22 -34.89
C TYR A 390 23.22 -15.60 -33.51
N PHE A 391 23.59 -14.81 -32.51
CA PHE A 391 22.93 -14.82 -31.22
C PHE A 391 22.97 -13.44 -30.56
N ARG A 392 22.00 -13.21 -29.69
CA ARG A 392 21.95 -12.09 -28.76
C ARG A 392 21.64 -12.60 -27.36
N ILE A 393 22.22 -11.98 -26.34
CA ILE A 393 22.15 -12.44 -24.94
C ILE A 393 21.44 -11.39 -24.10
N TYR A 394 20.36 -11.81 -23.44
CA TYR A 394 19.74 -11.06 -22.35
C TYR A 394 19.95 -11.81 -21.03
N ILE A 395 20.38 -11.11 -19.98
CA ILE A 395 20.50 -11.66 -18.63
C ILE A 395 19.38 -11.10 -17.76
N GLY A 396 18.66 -11.96 -17.05
CA GLY A 396 17.58 -11.57 -16.16
C GLY A 396 17.59 -12.30 -14.83
N ALA A 397 17.09 -11.64 -13.79
CA ALA A 397 16.88 -12.23 -12.48
C ALA A 397 15.42 -12.66 -12.22
N ALA A 398 15.29 -13.69 -11.38
CA ALA A 398 14.05 -14.05 -10.71
C ALA A 398 14.23 -14.05 -9.19
N SER A 399 13.80 -12.96 -8.54
CA SER A 399 14.03 -12.72 -7.11
C SER A 399 12.86 -13.14 -6.19
N SER A 400 11.78 -13.70 -6.74
CA SER A 400 10.65 -14.26 -5.97
C SER A 400 10.85 -15.77 -5.72
N ALA A 401 10.44 -16.28 -4.56
CA ALA A 401 10.40 -17.72 -4.24
C ALA A 401 9.04 -18.11 -3.63
N GLY A 402 8.58 -19.35 -3.87
CA GLY A 402 7.37 -19.95 -3.27
C GLY A 402 6.16 -20.04 -4.22
N SER A 403 5.08 -20.70 -3.75
CA SER A 403 3.75 -21.08 -4.34
C SER A 403 3.47 -20.88 -5.85
N GLN A 404 2.48 -21.57 -6.41
CA GLN A 404 2.10 -21.49 -7.85
C GLN A 404 2.02 -20.05 -8.44
N ARG A 405 1.80 -19.01 -7.62
CA ARG A 405 1.76 -17.60 -8.01
C ARG A 405 3.12 -16.85 -8.00
N PHE A 406 4.15 -17.37 -7.35
CA PHE A 406 5.48 -16.74 -7.12
C PHE A 406 6.67 -17.61 -7.56
N ALA A 407 6.44 -18.51 -8.53
CA ALA A 407 7.40 -19.52 -8.99
C ALA A 407 8.63 -18.93 -9.70
N GLY A 408 9.54 -18.31 -8.95
CA GLY A 408 10.89 -17.86 -9.32
C GLY A 408 11.24 -17.80 -10.80
N LEU A 409 12.23 -18.60 -11.20
CA LEU A 409 12.73 -18.67 -12.59
C LEU A 409 11.62 -19.01 -13.58
N ARG A 410 10.81 -20.03 -13.30
CA ARG A 410 9.72 -20.52 -14.16
C ARG A 410 8.78 -19.41 -14.59
N ARG A 411 8.25 -18.68 -13.62
CA ARG A 411 7.27 -17.63 -13.86
C ARG A 411 7.90 -16.53 -14.71
N ARG A 412 9.12 -16.10 -14.35
CA ARG A 412 9.76 -14.99 -15.07
C ARG A 412 10.05 -15.36 -16.52
N ILE A 413 10.53 -16.58 -16.76
CA ILE A 413 10.74 -17.12 -18.12
C ILE A 413 9.41 -17.24 -18.87
N GLN A 414 8.35 -17.74 -18.23
CA GLN A 414 7.01 -17.84 -18.83
C GLN A 414 6.42 -16.47 -19.18
N GLU A 415 6.67 -15.43 -18.39
CA GLU A 415 6.25 -14.05 -18.70
C GLU A 415 6.91 -13.57 -20.01
N HIS A 416 8.20 -13.85 -20.21
CA HIS A 416 8.90 -13.52 -21.46
C HIS A 416 8.40 -14.36 -22.65
N LEU A 417 8.19 -15.67 -22.47
CA LEU A 417 7.64 -16.54 -23.51
C LEU A 417 6.20 -16.15 -23.89
N GLY A 418 5.39 -15.73 -22.91
CA GLY A 418 4.04 -15.21 -23.15
C GLY A 418 4.05 -13.92 -23.96
N PHE A 419 5.02 -13.05 -23.70
CA PHE A 419 5.24 -11.84 -24.49
C PHE A 419 5.60 -12.16 -25.95
N ALA A 420 6.57 -13.06 -26.17
CA ALA A 420 7.00 -13.48 -27.50
C ALA A 420 5.85 -14.08 -28.34
N LYS A 421 4.89 -14.76 -27.69
CA LYS A 421 3.71 -15.35 -28.36
C LYS A 421 2.56 -14.37 -28.61
N SER A 422 2.62 -13.15 -28.07
CA SER A 422 1.48 -12.22 -28.15
C SER A 422 1.33 -11.64 -29.57
N LYS A 423 0.21 -11.95 -30.24
CA LYS A 423 -0.13 -11.46 -31.60
C LYS A 423 -0.39 -9.94 -31.68
N SER A 424 -0.22 -9.20 -30.58
CA SER A 424 -0.65 -7.81 -30.50
C SER A 424 0.22 -6.83 -31.29
N GLY A 425 1.34 -7.27 -31.90
CA GLY A 425 2.18 -6.47 -32.80
C GLY A 425 2.78 -5.20 -32.19
N ARG A 426 2.47 -4.89 -30.92
CA ARG A 426 2.98 -3.73 -30.21
C ARG A 426 4.13 -4.19 -29.35
N ALA A 427 5.34 -3.75 -29.70
CA ALA A 427 6.47 -3.73 -28.78
C ALA A 427 6.07 -2.86 -27.56
N GLN A 428 5.45 -3.48 -26.54
CA GLN A 428 4.91 -2.75 -25.38
C GLN A 428 6.01 -2.25 -24.43
N SER A 429 7.28 -2.42 -24.77
CA SER A 429 8.39 -1.76 -24.09
C SER A 429 9.51 -1.54 -25.09
N GLY A 430 10.13 -0.35 -25.12
CA GLY A 430 11.32 -0.05 -25.94
C GLY A 430 12.59 -0.79 -25.48
N ILE A 431 12.43 -1.98 -24.91
CA ILE A 431 13.48 -2.85 -24.40
C ILE A 431 13.95 -3.72 -25.59
N PRO A 432 15.24 -3.67 -25.96
CA PRO A 432 15.76 -4.38 -27.14
C PRO A 432 15.58 -5.89 -27.02
N HIS A 433 15.67 -6.48 -25.83
CA HIS A 433 15.33 -7.89 -25.61
C HIS A 433 13.95 -8.28 -26.15
N CYS A 434 12.92 -7.52 -25.79
CA CYS A 434 11.56 -7.75 -26.25
C CYS A 434 11.43 -7.57 -27.77
N THR A 435 12.13 -6.59 -28.33
CA THR A 435 12.15 -6.33 -29.77
C THR A 435 12.80 -7.49 -30.52
N GLU A 436 13.93 -7.99 -30.00
CA GLU A 436 14.71 -9.09 -30.58
C GLU A 436 13.92 -10.40 -30.61
N MET A 437 13.27 -10.76 -29.50
CA MET A 437 12.42 -11.97 -29.41
C MET A 437 11.23 -11.97 -30.38
N THR A 438 10.79 -10.79 -30.84
CA THR A 438 9.63 -10.65 -31.74
C THR A 438 10.01 -10.54 -33.22
N LYS A 439 11.30 -10.54 -33.55
CA LYS A 439 11.72 -10.49 -34.95
C LYS A 439 11.29 -11.77 -35.70
N PRO A 440 10.98 -11.69 -37.00
CA PRO A 440 10.78 -12.88 -37.83
C PRO A 440 11.98 -13.82 -37.74
N GLY A 441 11.72 -15.13 -37.59
CA GLY A 441 12.77 -16.15 -37.46
C GLY A 441 13.52 -16.14 -36.12
N ALA A 442 13.16 -15.30 -35.15
CA ALA A 442 13.81 -15.30 -33.83
C ALA A 442 13.36 -16.48 -32.97
N HIS A 443 14.33 -17.11 -32.30
CA HIS A 443 14.12 -18.22 -31.39
C HIS A 443 14.69 -17.88 -30.01
N PRO A 444 13.83 -17.58 -29.00
CA PRO A 444 14.27 -17.36 -27.64
C PRO A 444 14.61 -18.69 -26.95
N ASN A 445 15.82 -18.78 -26.40
CA ASN A 445 16.32 -19.99 -25.73
C ASN A 445 16.75 -19.66 -24.30
N PHE A 446 15.90 -19.99 -23.34
CA PHE A 446 16.16 -19.72 -21.94
C PHE A 446 17.07 -20.78 -21.33
N VAL A 447 18.17 -20.32 -20.74
CA VAL A 447 19.11 -21.15 -19.96
C VAL A 447 19.19 -20.61 -18.53
N VAL A 448 19.34 -21.50 -17.55
CA VAL A 448 19.48 -21.10 -16.13
C VAL A 448 20.97 -20.97 -15.82
N LEU A 449 21.41 -19.82 -15.33
CA LEU A 449 22.81 -19.59 -14.99
C LEU A 449 23.10 -19.86 -13.51
N ILE A 450 22.21 -19.34 -12.66
CA ILE A 450 22.34 -19.41 -11.21
C ILE A 450 21.04 -19.93 -10.64
N ARG A 451 21.15 -20.91 -9.74
CA ARG A 451 20.02 -21.47 -9.00
C ARG A 451 20.37 -21.47 -7.52
N PHE A 452 19.69 -20.63 -6.75
CA PHE A 452 19.84 -20.66 -5.30
C PHE A 452 19.07 -21.86 -4.75
N SER A 453 19.77 -22.72 -4.01
CA SER A 453 19.20 -23.89 -3.34
C SER A 453 18.26 -23.50 -2.20
N GLU A 454 18.51 -22.33 -1.60
CA GLU A 454 17.70 -21.74 -0.52
C GLU A 454 17.20 -20.35 -0.91
N VAL A 455 16.18 -19.88 -0.21
CA VAL A 455 15.67 -18.51 -0.41
C VAL A 455 16.70 -17.52 0.11
N VAL A 456 17.16 -16.64 -0.78
CA VAL A 456 18.14 -15.60 -0.48
C VAL A 456 17.52 -14.20 -0.57
N PRO A 457 18.12 -13.18 0.09
CA PRO A 457 17.65 -11.80 0.00
C PRO A 457 17.64 -11.27 -1.45
N ILE A 458 16.60 -10.55 -1.85
CA ILE A 458 16.47 -9.94 -3.19
C ILE A 458 17.75 -9.20 -3.66
N PRO A 459 18.44 -8.41 -2.81
CA PRO A 459 19.69 -7.76 -3.22
C PRO A 459 20.74 -8.71 -3.76
N ILE A 460 20.91 -9.91 -3.20
CA ILE A 460 21.95 -10.84 -3.67
C ILE A 460 21.62 -11.42 -5.05
N VAL A 461 20.33 -11.61 -5.37
CA VAL A 461 19.89 -12.09 -6.69
C VAL A 461 20.23 -11.05 -7.76
N HIS A 462 20.03 -9.76 -7.48
CA HIS A 462 20.39 -8.68 -8.41
C HIS A 462 21.89 -8.41 -8.48
N VAL A 463 22.64 -8.66 -7.40
CA VAL A 463 24.12 -8.67 -7.48
C VAL A 463 24.59 -9.82 -8.37
N ALA A 464 23.97 -10.99 -8.26
CA ALA A 464 24.25 -12.13 -9.13
C ALA A 464 23.90 -11.84 -10.60
N GLU A 465 22.77 -11.17 -10.86
CA GLU A 465 22.38 -10.66 -12.19
C GLU A 465 23.42 -9.71 -12.77
N ALA A 466 23.91 -8.76 -11.95
CA ALA A 466 24.96 -7.82 -12.36
C ALA A 466 26.28 -8.53 -12.72
N LEU A 467 26.69 -9.51 -11.92
CA LEU A 467 27.90 -10.30 -12.19
C LEU A 467 27.77 -11.08 -13.50
N MET A 468 26.63 -11.74 -13.72
CA MET A 468 26.38 -12.47 -14.98
C MET A 468 26.26 -11.54 -16.18
N THR A 469 25.69 -10.34 -16.00
CA THR A 469 25.65 -9.28 -17.03
C THR A 469 27.06 -8.88 -17.46
N ILE A 470 28.00 -8.74 -16.51
CA ILE A 470 29.40 -8.44 -16.81
C ILE A 470 30.07 -9.63 -17.53
N LEU A 471 29.95 -10.84 -16.99
CA LEU A 471 30.62 -12.03 -17.52
C LEU A 471 30.20 -12.33 -18.98
N PHE A 472 28.90 -12.28 -19.25
CA PHE A 472 28.35 -12.49 -20.59
C PHE A 472 28.36 -11.24 -21.47
N ALA A 473 28.88 -10.12 -20.98
CA ALA A 473 28.89 -8.83 -21.69
C ALA A 473 27.51 -8.48 -22.27
N SER A 474 26.45 -8.69 -21.49
CA SER A 474 25.09 -8.53 -21.98
C SER A 474 24.58 -7.09 -21.92
N TRP A 475 25.39 -6.16 -21.39
CA TRP A 475 25.11 -4.73 -21.34
C TRP A 475 26.32 -3.92 -21.83
N ASP A 476 26.07 -2.99 -22.76
CA ASP A 476 27.05 -2.11 -23.43
C ASP A 476 27.61 -0.96 -22.56
N ASN A 477 27.48 -1.05 -21.23
CA ASN A 477 27.97 -0.01 -20.34
C ASN A 477 29.49 -0.14 -20.11
N GLN A 478 30.24 0.92 -20.44
CA GLN A 478 31.71 0.92 -20.31
C GLN A 478 32.20 0.51 -18.92
N THR A 479 31.58 1.01 -17.85
CA THR A 479 31.99 0.64 -16.48
C THR A 479 31.79 -0.85 -16.19
N PHE A 480 30.78 -1.49 -16.77
CA PHE A 480 30.58 -2.93 -16.64
C PHE A 480 31.58 -3.70 -17.52
N MET A 481 31.89 -3.20 -18.72
CA MET A 481 32.91 -3.78 -19.59
C MET A 481 34.31 -3.73 -18.95
N ASP A 482 34.67 -2.63 -18.29
CA ASP A 482 35.94 -2.46 -17.59
C ASP A 482 36.11 -3.44 -16.42
N LEU A 483 35.01 -3.97 -15.88
CA LEU A 483 35.01 -5.00 -14.82
C LEU A 483 35.09 -6.42 -15.36
N ARG A 484 34.96 -6.61 -16.67
CA ARG A 484 34.91 -7.92 -17.30
C ARG A 484 36.32 -8.53 -17.37
N PRO A 485 36.51 -9.80 -16.99
CA PRO A 485 37.79 -10.47 -17.16
C PRO A 485 38.22 -10.52 -18.64
N GLY A 486 39.45 -10.06 -18.93
CA GLY A 486 39.97 -9.96 -20.30
C GLY A 486 40.25 -11.29 -21.02
N HIS A 487 40.24 -12.42 -20.31
CA HIS A 487 40.41 -13.76 -20.92
C HIS A 487 39.13 -14.31 -21.54
N LEU A 488 37.98 -13.68 -21.29
CA LEU A 488 36.70 -14.10 -21.85
C LEU A 488 36.55 -13.58 -23.29
N ALA A 489 35.81 -14.32 -24.12
CA ALA A 489 35.56 -13.98 -25.53
C ALA A 489 35.23 -12.49 -25.77
N GLU A 490 35.79 -11.88 -26.82
CA GLU A 490 35.58 -10.46 -27.12
C GLU A 490 34.10 -10.13 -27.29
N HIS A 491 33.66 -9.01 -26.72
CA HIS A 491 32.28 -8.55 -26.87
C HIS A 491 32.00 -8.11 -28.31
N ARG A 492 31.09 -8.80 -29.01
CA ARG A 492 30.65 -8.47 -30.38
C ARG A 492 29.23 -7.88 -30.42
N ASP A 493 28.92 -6.98 -29.49
CA ASP A 493 27.63 -6.28 -29.38
C ASP A 493 26.40 -7.19 -29.21
N TRP A 494 26.58 -8.43 -28.72
CA TRP A 494 25.47 -9.37 -28.54
C TRP A 494 24.53 -9.04 -27.37
N GLY A 495 24.88 -8.07 -26.53
CA GLY A 495 24.11 -7.73 -25.33
C GLY A 495 22.74 -7.11 -25.60
N LEU A 496 21.73 -7.54 -24.84
CA LEU A 496 20.35 -7.04 -24.90
C LEU A 496 19.88 -6.34 -23.61
N ASN A 497 20.70 -6.30 -22.56
CA ASN A 497 20.38 -5.51 -21.37
C ASN A 497 20.56 -4.01 -21.68
N LYS A 498 19.64 -3.17 -21.21
CA LYS A 498 19.70 -1.69 -21.32
C LYS A 498 19.69 -0.96 -19.98
N ALA A 499 19.59 -1.71 -18.89
CA ALA A 499 19.41 -1.16 -17.57
C ALA A 499 20.38 -1.82 -16.60
N ASN A 500 20.83 -1.04 -15.63
CA ASN A 500 21.68 -1.50 -14.56
C ASN A 500 20.93 -2.49 -13.65
N PRO A 501 21.37 -3.76 -13.54
CA PRO A 501 20.72 -4.75 -12.69
C PRO A 501 20.68 -4.35 -11.21
N LEU A 502 21.61 -3.51 -10.76
CA LEU A 502 21.66 -3.01 -9.37
C LEU A 502 20.69 -1.86 -9.11
N ASP A 503 20.23 -1.17 -10.16
CA ASP A 503 19.22 -0.11 -10.11
C ASP A 503 17.85 -0.65 -10.52
N PHE A 504 17.52 -1.87 -10.06
CA PHE A 504 16.22 -2.44 -10.31
C PHE A 504 15.14 -1.54 -9.69
N GLY A 505 14.38 -0.91 -10.57
CA GLY A 505 13.16 -0.25 -10.19
C GLY A 505 12.22 -1.32 -9.63
N ILE A 506 12.04 -1.35 -8.32
CA ILE A 506 10.65 -1.43 -7.86
C ILE A 506 10.02 -0.18 -8.50
N VAL A 507 9.31 -0.35 -9.61
CA VAL A 507 8.63 0.74 -10.37
C VAL A 507 7.80 1.66 -9.45
N SER A 508 7.54 1.23 -8.22
CA SER A 508 6.89 2.00 -7.16
C SER A 508 7.73 3.05 -6.40
N ILE A 509 9.06 3.19 -6.64
CA ILE A 509 9.92 4.06 -5.80
C ILE A 509 10.54 5.25 -6.54
N TYR A 510 10.93 5.11 -7.81
CA TYR A 510 11.75 6.15 -8.48
C TYR A 510 11.00 7.15 -9.34
N ASP A 511 9.72 6.91 -9.66
CA ASP A 511 8.87 7.90 -10.33
C ASP A 511 7.47 7.89 -9.69
N ARG A 512 7.47 8.03 -8.35
CA ARG A 512 6.26 7.97 -7.53
C ARG A 512 5.20 8.93 -8.04
N ASP A 513 5.61 10.10 -8.53
CA ASP A 513 4.70 11.15 -8.94
C ASP A 513 4.12 10.91 -10.33
N ARG A 514 4.91 10.44 -11.31
CA ARG A 514 4.38 10.09 -12.64
C ARG A 514 3.53 8.84 -12.61
N VAL A 515 3.93 7.81 -11.86
CA VAL A 515 3.12 6.59 -11.68
C VAL A 515 1.85 6.89 -10.88
N LYS A 516 1.92 7.72 -9.83
CA LYS A 516 0.73 8.19 -9.10
C LYS A 516 -0.17 9.02 -10.00
N ALA A 517 0.37 9.93 -10.81
CA ALA A 517 -0.41 10.71 -11.75
C ALA A 517 -1.09 9.83 -12.81
N GLN A 518 -0.37 8.87 -13.40
CA GLN A 518 -0.95 7.91 -14.35
C GLN A 518 -2.00 6.99 -13.72
N LEU A 519 -1.79 6.55 -12.48
CA LEU A 519 -2.77 5.74 -11.73
C LEU A 519 -4.01 6.55 -11.37
N VAL A 520 -3.84 7.80 -10.93
CA VAL A 520 -4.94 8.74 -10.67
C VAL A 520 -5.71 9.02 -11.95
N GLU A 521 -5.01 9.28 -13.05
CA GLU A 521 -5.62 9.55 -14.34
C GLU A 521 -6.37 8.33 -14.90
N SER A 522 -5.78 7.15 -14.77
CA SER A 522 -6.44 5.89 -15.16
C SER A 522 -7.66 5.59 -14.28
N ALA A 523 -7.58 5.88 -12.98
CA ALA A 523 -8.70 5.75 -12.06
C ALA A 523 -9.82 6.76 -12.39
N ARG A 524 -9.48 8.01 -12.69
CA ARG A 524 -10.41 9.06 -13.14
C ARG A 524 -11.11 8.66 -14.44
N LYS A 525 -10.35 8.23 -15.44
CA LYS A 525 -10.90 7.72 -16.72
C LYS A 525 -11.83 6.54 -16.50
N LYS A 526 -11.46 5.60 -15.62
CA LYS A 526 -12.31 4.45 -15.29
C LYS A 526 -13.57 4.85 -14.53
N ALA A 527 -13.46 5.78 -13.58
CA ALA A 527 -14.61 6.31 -12.83
C ALA A 527 -15.58 7.05 -13.76
N ALA A 528 -15.06 7.90 -14.65
CA ALA A 528 -15.84 8.58 -15.68
C ALA A 528 -16.57 7.59 -16.58
N ARG A 529 -15.87 6.59 -17.14
CA ARG A 529 -16.49 5.53 -17.96
C ARG A 529 -17.59 4.77 -17.21
N ASN A 530 -17.34 4.40 -15.94
CA ASN A 530 -18.31 3.72 -15.11
C ASN A 530 -19.54 4.60 -14.81
N LYS A 531 -19.33 5.91 -14.61
CA LYS A 531 -20.40 6.89 -14.40
C LYS A 531 -21.27 7.02 -15.65
N THR A 532 -20.66 7.20 -16.84
CA THR A 532 -21.36 7.25 -18.12
C THR A 532 -22.17 5.98 -18.36
N LYS A 533 -21.54 4.81 -18.21
CA LYS A 533 -22.22 3.51 -18.34
C LYS A 533 -23.37 3.35 -17.34
N SER A 534 -23.21 3.84 -16.11
CA SER A 534 -24.28 3.79 -15.11
C SER A 534 -25.47 4.68 -15.47
N ILE A 535 -25.23 5.82 -16.14
CA ILE A 535 -26.29 6.73 -16.61
C ILE A 535 -27.00 6.12 -17.82
N GLU A 536 -26.25 5.58 -18.78
CA GLU A 536 -26.79 4.88 -19.94
C GLU A 536 -27.67 3.70 -19.52
N ASN A 537 -27.18 2.85 -18.60
CA ASN A 537 -27.94 1.73 -18.06
C ASN A 537 -29.23 2.17 -17.36
N ALA A 538 -29.21 3.31 -16.68
CA ALA A 538 -30.39 3.85 -16.01
C ALA A 538 -31.42 4.42 -17.00
N ARG A 539 -30.98 5.02 -18.11
CA ARG A 539 -31.86 5.50 -19.20
C ARG A 539 -32.49 4.34 -19.98
N ALA A 540 -31.71 3.31 -20.30
CA ALA A 540 -32.18 2.15 -21.08
C ALA A 540 -33.04 1.16 -20.27
N GLY A 541 -32.95 1.23 -18.94
CA GLY A 541 -33.60 0.29 -18.04
C GLY A 541 -32.87 -1.06 -17.99
N HIS A 542 -32.07 -1.26 -16.94
CA HIS A 542 -31.17 -2.42 -16.84
C HIS A 542 -31.50 -3.29 -15.61
N PHE A 543 -31.08 -4.56 -15.67
CA PHE A 543 -31.10 -5.43 -14.50
C PHE A 543 -30.08 -4.98 -13.45
N VAL A 544 -30.55 -4.76 -12.22
CA VAL A 544 -29.70 -4.44 -11.08
C VAL A 544 -29.78 -5.55 -10.05
N ARG A 545 -28.65 -5.84 -9.41
CA ARG A 545 -28.61 -6.77 -8.28
C ARG A 545 -29.11 -6.06 -7.03
N THR A 546 -30.05 -6.68 -6.35
CA THR A 546 -30.54 -6.22 -5.06
C THR A 546 -29.76 -6.90 -3.92
N TYR A 547 -29.66 -6.20 -2.79
CA TYR A 547 -28.92 -6.63 -1.62
C TYR A 547 -29.81 -6.46 -0.39
N PRO A 548 -29.85 -7.46 0.52
CA PRO A 548 -30.59 -7.32 1.76
C PRO A 548 -29.83 -6.35 2.68
N ASP A 549 -30.52 -5.33 3.16
CA ASP A 549 -30.09 -4.46 4.24
C ASP A 549 -30.56 -5.05 5.57
N ARG A 550 -29.71 -5.91 6.15
CA ARG A 550 -30.00 -6.65 7.38
C ARG A 550 -30.28 -5.76 8.59
N MET A 551 -29.85 -4.49 8.59
CA MET A 551 -30.09 -3.58 9.72
C MET A 551 -31.49 -2.96 9.69
N ARG A 552 -32.13 -2.90 8.52
CA ARG A 552 -33.45 -2.25 8.34
C ARG A 552 -34.51 -3.20 7.78
N ASN A 553 -34.18 -4.48 7.67
CA ASN A 553 -34.98 -5.54 7.05
C ASN A 553 -35.48 -5.20 5.63
N ASN A 554 -34.77 -4.32 4.90
CA ASN A 554 -35.16 -3.86 3.57
C ASN A 554 -34.26 -4.45 2.49
N PHE A 555 -34.59 -4.24 1.23
CA PHE A 555 -33.69 -4.51 0.11
C PHE A 555 -33.14 -3.21 -0.45
N ARG A 556 -31.97 -3.25 -1.08
CA ARG A 556 -31.37 -2.08 -1.73
C ARG A 556 -30.68 -2.43 -3.03
N PHE A 557 -30.65 -1.50 -3.96
CA PHE A 557 -29.83 -1.57 -5.18
C PHE A 557 -29.16 -0.23 -5.45
N LYS A 558 -28.18 -0.21 -6.35
CA LYS A 558 -27.53 1.03 -6.81
C LYS A 558 -28.11 1.47 -8.15
N LEU A 559 -28.45 2.76 -8.25
CA LEU A 559 -28.92 3.43 -9.46
C LEU A 559 -28.21 4.78 -9.58
N CYS A 560 -27.50 5.00 -10.68
CA CYS A 560 -26.69 6.22 -10.87
C CYS A 560 -25.81 6.54 -9.65
N ALA A 561 -25.12 5.54 -9.08
CA ALA A 561 -24.34 5.61 -7.83
C ALA A 561 -25.11 5.92 -6.53
N GLU A 562 -26.43 6.14 -6.56
CA GLU A 562 -27.27 6.31 -5.37
C GLU A 562 -27.83 4.97 -4.90
N SER A 563 -27.96 4.80 -3.58
CA SER A 563 -28.61 3.61 -3.01
C SER A 563 -30.11 3.81 -2.94
N ILE A 564 -30.88 2.98 -3.65
CA ILE A 564 -32.34 2.96 -3.62
C ILE A 564 -32.80 1.85 -2.70
N MET A 565 -33.77 2.14 -1.83
CA MET A 565 -34.33 1.19 -0.88
C MET A 565 -35.66 0.66 -1.39
N ILE A 566 -35.86 -0.64 -1.29
CA ILE A 566 -37.11 -1.36 -1.50
C ILE A 566 -37.55 -1.84 -0.12
N SER A 567 -38.78 -1.55 0.30
CA SER A 567 -39.27 -1.96 1.61
C SER A 567 -39.28 -3.48 1.76
N ALA A 568 -39.18 -3.97 3.00
CA ALA A 568 -39.32 -5.39 3.34
C ALA A 568 -40.59 -5.99 2.74
N THR A 569 -41.72 -5.28 2.88
CA THR A 569 -43.04 -5.67 2.38
C THR A 569 -43.03 -5.81 0.86
N LEU A 570 -42.63 -4.76 0.13
CA LEU A 570 -42.59 -4.80 -1.33
C LEU A 570 -41.59 -5.85 -1.84
N GLY A 571 -40.42 -5.96 -1.21
CA GLY A 571 -39.43 -6.98 -1.59
C GLY A 571 -39.91 -8.40 -1.32
N GLY A 572 -40.64 -8.62 -0.22
CA GLY A 572 -41.27 -9.89 0.12
C GLY A 572 -42.37 -10.27 -0.87
N ASP A 573 -43.26 -9.33 -1.20
CA ASP A 573 -44.34 -9.52 -2.18
C ASP A 573 -43.79 -9.89 -3.57
N LEU A 574 -42.66 -9.29 -3.95
CA LEU A 574 -41.96 -9.57 -5.21
C LEU A 574 -41.14 -10.89 -5.17
N GLY A 575 -41.03 -11.53 -4.01
CA GLY A 575 -40.24 -12.74 -3.81
C GLY A 575 -38.73 -12.51 -3.90
N LEU A 576 -38.22 -11.32 -3.54
CA LEU A 576 -36.79 -11.06 -3.53
C LEU A 576 -36.12 -11.89 -2.41
N LYS A 577 -35.37 -12.94 -2.77
CA LYS A 577 -34.55 -13.74 -1.84
C LYS A 577 -33.05 -13.63 -2.14
N GLY A 578 -32.25 -13.29 -1.13
CA GLY A 578 -30.79 -13.25 -1.26
C GLY A 578 -30.29 -12.09 -2.12
N HIS A 579 -29.57 -12.39 -3.21
CA HIS A 579 -29.04 -11.40 -4.17
C HIS A 579 -29.70 -11.43 -5.56
N PRO A 580 -31.04 -11.24 -5.66
CA PRO A 580 -31.76 -11.37 -6.92
C PRO A 580 -31.55 -10.15 -7.82
N ALA A 581 -31.63 -10.37 -9.13
CA ALA A 581 -31.61 -9.31 -10.13
C ALA A 581 -33.05 -8.87 -10.46
N VAL A 582 -33.29 -7.56 -10.53
CA VAL A 582 -34.58 -6.97 -10.93
C VAL A 582 -34.34 -5.96 -12.03
N LYS A 583 -35.21 -5.90 -13.03
CA LYS A 583 -35.11 -4.86 -14.06
C LYS A 583 -35.62 -3.55 -13.45
N VAL A 584 -34.80 -2.50 -13.55
CA VAL A 584 -35.17 -1.16 -13.07
C VAL A 584 -35.28 -0.22 -14.24
N GLU A 585 -36.40 0.47 -14.33
CA GLU A 585 -36.65 1.53 -15.30
C GLU A 585 -36.90 2.85 -14.57
N CYS A 586 -36.29 3.92 -15.06
CA CYS A 586 -36.50 5.28 -14.59
C CYS A 586 -37.48 5.98 -15.53
N ASP A 587 -38.55 6.58 -14.99
CA ASP A 587 -39.44 7.48 -15.73
C ASP A 587 -39.25 8.89 -15.17
N ILE A 588 -38.82 9.84 -16.02
CA ILE A 588 -38.71 11.25 -15.66
C ILE A 588 -39.73 12.02 -16.49
N ARG A 589 -40.64 12.72 -15.82
CA ARG A 589 -41.67 13.53 -16.48
C ARG A 589 -41.31 15.02 -16.48
N VAL A 590 -41.87 15.76 -17.43
CA VAL A 590 -41.76 17.23 -17.48
C VAL A 590 -42.45 17.86 -16.27
N GLN A 591 -43.64 17.35 -15.92
CA GLN A 591 -44.38 17.71 -14.72
C GLN A 591 -44.11 16.69 -13.59
N GLN A 592 -45.09 16.30 -12.79
CA GLN A 592 -44.90 15.31 -11.72
C GLN A 592 -45.13 13.88 -12.19
N HIS A 593 -44.34 12.96 -11.64
CA HIS A 593 -44.61 11.54 -11.79
C HIS A 593 -45.82 11.15 -10.91
N PRO A 594 -46.81 10.40 -11.42
CA PRO A 594 -48.01 10.01 -10.66
C PRO A 594 -47.69 9.09 -9.48
N SER A 595 -46.53 8.43 -9.51
CA SER A 595 -46.01 7.63 -8.39
C SER A 595 -44.57 8.05 -8.10
N PRO A 596 -44.34 9.23 -7.50
CA PRO A 596 -43.01 9.78 -7.38
C PRO A 596 -42.19 8.99 -6.35
N TYR A 597 -40.91 8.77 -6.64
CA TYR A 597 -40.02 8.08 -5.71
C TYR A 597 -39.87 8.86 -4.40
N ALA A 598 -39.78 10.18 -4.44
CA ALA A 598 -39.65 11.03 -3.26
C ALA A 598 -41.00 11.64 -2.83
N LEU A 599 -41.77 10.91 -2.02
CA LEU A 599 -43.12 11.35 -1.60
C LEU A 599 -43.12 12.67 -0.81
N LYS A 600 -42.07 12.93 -0.04
CA LYS A 600 -41.90 14.16 0.76
C LYS A 600 -41.43 15.38 -0.04
N ALA A 601 -41.15 15.23 -1.33
CA ALA A 601 -40.74 16.37 -2.15
C ALA A 601 -41.91 17.37 -2.26
N SER A 602 -41.59 18.65 -2.18
CA SER A 602 -42.58 19.72 -2.40
C SER A 602 -43.09 19.68 -3.84
N TRP A 603 -44.26 20.27 -4.08
CA TRP A 603 -44.90 20.28 -5.41
C TRP A 603 -43.99 20.89 -6.50
N LYS A 604 -43.15 21.85 -6.13
CA LYS A 604 -42.23 22.54 -7.05
C LYS A 604 -40.87 21.85 -7.20
N SER A 605 -40.58 20.78 -6.43
CA SER A 605 -39.27 20.13 -6.45
C SER A 605 -39.13 19.16 -7.63
N ASN A 606 -37.97 19.22 -8.29
CA ASN A 606 -37.58 18.28 -9.35
C ASN A 606 -37.57 16.82 -8.88
N ALA A 607 -37.44 16.56 -7.58
CA ALA A 607 -37.52 15.21 -7.01
C ALA A 607 -38.86 14.50 -7.29
N ARG A 608 -39.97 15.25 -7.48
CA ARG A 608 -41.28 14.66 -7.82
C ARG A 608 -41.40 14.19 -9.26
N ARG A 609 -40.45 14.55 -10.12
CA ARG A 609 -40.46 14.21 -11.55
C ARG A 609 -40.01 12.76 -11.79
N LEU A 610 -39.30 12.17 -10.83
CA LEU A 610 -38.70 10.84 -10.94
C LEU A 610 -39.64 9.75 -10.40
N GLY A 611 -40.00 8.81 -11.28
CA GLY A 611 -40.52 7.48 -10.94
C GLY A 611 -39.43 6.41 -11.09
N ILE A 612 -39.39 5.46 -10.16
CA ILE A 612 -38.51 4.28 -10.24
C ILE A 612 -39.38 3.03 -10.28
N CYS A 613 -39.34 2.31 -11.40
CA CYS A 613 -40.17 1.13 -11.64
C CYS A 613 -39.34 -0.14 -11.55
N LEU A 614 -39.83 -1.13 -10.80
CA LEU A 614 -39.31 -2.49 -10.76
C LEU A 614 -40.14 -3.37 -11.69
N LYS A 615 -39.47 -4.11 -12.58
CA LYS A 615 -40.08 -5.12 -13.44
C LYS A 615 -39.36 -6.47 -13.29
N GLY A 616 -40.13 -7.54 -13.40
CA GLY A 616 -39.64 -8.91 -13.32
C GLY A 616 -40.79 -9.89 -13.23
N GLU A 617 -40.51 -11.12 -12.81
CA GLU A 617 -41.51 -12.13 -12.52
C GLU A 617 -41.54 -12.42 -11.02
N TYR A 618 -42.73 -12.66 -10.48
CA TYR A 618 -42.87 -13.09 -9.10
C TYR A 618 -42.16 -14.43 -8.91
N SER A 619 -41.20 -14.49 -7.99
CA SER A 619 -40.46 -15.73 -7.77
C SER A 619 -41.22 -16.72 -6.87
N GLN A 620 -42.21 -16.25 -6.11
CA GLN A 620 -42.94 -16.97 -5.06
C GLN A 620 -44.36 -16.43 -4.83
N GLY A 621 -45.15 -17.15 -4.03
CA GLY A 621 -46.54 -16.83 -3.74
C GLY A 621 -47.50 -17.30 -4.84
N PRO A 622 -48.81 -17.00 -4.70
CA PRO A 622 -49.83 -17.45 -5.64
C PRO A 622 -49.66 -16.89 -7.07
N CYS A 623 -48.90 -15.81 -7.23
CA CYS A 623 -48.61 -15.19 -8.53
C CYS A 623 -47.26 -15.65 -9.14
N LYS A 624 -46.60 -16.69 -8.63
CA LYS A 624 -45.29 -17.13 -9.11
C LYS A 624 -45.27 -17.32 -10.64
N GLY A 625 -44.27 -16.77 -11.32
CA GLY A 625 -44.12 -16.80 -12.77
C GLY A 625 -44.90 -15.71 -13.52
N GLN A 626 -45.78 -14.96 -12.86
CA GLN A 626 -46.45 -13.81 -13.47
C GLN A 626 -45.52 -12.59 -13.47
N GLY A 627 -45.58 -11.80 -14.55
CA GLY A 627 -44.87 -10.53 -14.65
C GLY A 627 -45.41 -9.49 -13.66
N PHE A 628 -44.53 -8.71 -13.05
CA PHE A 628 -44.88 -7.57 -12.20
C PHE A 628 -44.31 -6.26 -12.74
N LYS A 629 -45.01 -5.18 -12.40
CA LYS A 629 -44.57 -3.80 -12.58
C LYS A 629 -44.95 -3.00 -11.33
N LYS A 630 -43.97 -2.61 -10.51
CA LYS A 630 -44.22 -1.93 -9.21
C LYS A 630 -43.36 -0.67 -9.07
N TRP A 631 -43.97 0.40 -8.59
CA TRP A 631 -43.27 1.68 -8.35
C TRP A 631 -42.67 1.71 -6.94
N VAL A 632 -41.42 2.16 -6.85
CA VAL A 632 -40.75 2.38 -5.56
C VAL A 632 -41.08 3.78 -5.07
N GLN A 633 -41.54 3.88 -3.82
CA GLN A 633 -41.85 5.15 -3.17
C GLN A 633 -41.15 5.24 -1.81
N CYS A 634 -40.63 6.41 -1.47
CA CYS A 634 -39.93 6.66 -0.22
C CYS A 634 -40.28 8.04 0.37
N GLY A 635 -40.84 8.03 1.57
CA GLY A 635 -41.21 9.23 2.33
C GLY A 635 -40.10 9.83 3.20
N SER A 636 -38.84 9.88 2.73
CA SER A 636 -37.74 10.47 3.51
C SER A 636 -37.14 11.72 2.86
N HIS A 637 -36.66 12.68 3.66
CA HIS A 637 -35.92 13.85 3.13
C HIS A 637 -34.66 13.44 2.36
N ALA A 638 -34.02 12.34 2.78
CA ALA A 638 -32.91 11.75 2.05
C ALA A 638 -33.30 11.20 0.67
N ALA A 639 -34.58 10.84 0.44
CA ALA A 639 -35.07 10.43 -0.87
C ALA A 639 -35.27 11.62 -1.81
N VAL A 640 -35.67 12.78 -1.28
CA VAL A 640 -35.78 14.04 -2.05
C VAL A 640 -34.43 14.41 -2.66
N ALA A 641 -33.39 14.53 -1.83
CA ALA A 641 -32.04 14.85 -2.29
C ALA A 641 -31.46 13.80 -3.25
N ARG A 642 -31.81 12.51 -3.06
CA ARG A 642 -31.42 11.43 -3.99
C ARG A 642 -32.11 11.57 -5.34
N ALA A 643 -33.41 11.82 -5.35
CA ALA A 643 -34.18 11.99 -6.57
C ALA A 643 -33.67 13.19 -7.39
N GLU A 644 -33.42 14.34 -6.74
CA GLU A 644 -32.84 15.52 -7.40
C GLU A 644 -31.50 15.22 -8.08
N ARG A 645 -30.59 14.50 -7.41
CA ARG A 645 -29.30 14.11 -8.00
C ARG A 645 -29.47 13.14 -9.18
N ILE A 646 -30.41 12.19 -9.08
CA ILE A 646 -30.68 11.24 -10.16
C ILE A 646 -31.27 11.97 -11.38
N VAL A 647 -32.26 12.84 -11.17
CA VAL A 647 -32.85 13.69 -12.22
C VAL A 647 -31.78 14.54 -12.88
N GLY A 648 -30.97 15.28 -12.10
CA GLY A 648 -29.90 16.11 -12.64
C GLY A 648 -28.85 15.31 -13.43
N ARG A 649 -28.54 14.08 -13.03
CA ARG A 649 -27.62 13.19 -13.78
C ARG A 649 -28.23 12.65 -15.07
N LEU A 650 -29.53 12.35 -15.07
CA LEU A 650 -30.22 11.79 -16.22
C LEU A 650 -30.58 12.86 -17.26
N GLU A 651 -30.84 14.09 -16.85
CA GLU A 651 -31.13 15.23 -17.74
C GLU A 651 -29.89 16.03 -18.14
N GLY A 652 -28.73 15.74 -17.55
CA GLY A 652 -27.45 16.38 -17.90
C GLY A 652 -27.25 17.77 -17.29
N TRP A 653 -28.01 18.13 -16.25
CA TRP A 653 -27.99 19.48 -15.65
C TRP A 653 -26.83 19.69 -14.65
N TYR A 654 -26.10 18.62 -14.31
CA TYR A 654 -24.83 18.72 -13.59
C TYR A 654 -23.66 18.62 -14.57
N VAL A 655 -23.22 19.77 -15.08
CA VAL A 655 -21.82 19.97 -15.45
C VAL A 655 -21.05 20.07 -14.13
N GLU A 656 -20.08 19.18 -13.92
CA GLU A 656 -19.20 19.18 -12.73
C GLU A 656 -18.30 20.41 -12.69
#